data_AF-A0A0D2JMR9-F1
#
_entry.id   AF-A0A0D2JMR9-F1
#
_cell.length_a   1.000
_cell.length_b   1.000
_cell.length_c   1.000
_cell.angle_alpha   90.00
_cell.angle_beta   90.00
_cell.angle_gamma   90.00
#
_symmetry.space_group_name_H-M   'P 1'
#
loop_
_entity.id
_entity.type
_entity.pdbx_description
1 polymer ?
#
loop_
_entity_poly.entity_id
_entity_poly.type
_entity_poly.pdbx_seq_one_letter_code
_entity_poly.pdbx_strand_id
1 'polypeptide(L)'
;MKELFQNLDISLDALFGDTEVFCDQNKDGLADALNLQIVAPGGLSDSHVWAALLNLSARLCFEVLAVDLPFVHTRVKEHTPLLLIHKPGLQPPVLEKLEPSWAELRHSGPGKWEAYCKEPQGLASLLDLLAACRANSKQEPFSWSCLQLDKNKTARLWDPAGREHREVALITPPVKGGDMNIEPALTEELDCFDLTGDKGIYGRPADDPRACFLDLGISLPEEGMTCQLGLGLCQWLSRAVLECTDLKLPLVRVGENQGGFGRELQICPQKDKEPELEFRSKAKGEPQVVKACGNPSGLAKLLVKWAELAFAQKGPDDQAAINFRDRINEFEQLILGQGYWGAWAHGLCRGGEKALPPVPKRFLSRFKEPCRNLHLPIPQTTAPLPVVTRRSSWTDETQRLLALAAKIRPGEGLLELEAFISKPRQEREDLARELVGVLRKKGYEPKVKVLNSYKPGFSWLMEEVLPEIKGLSKVEGARLVFARFSKENCLELSSRWLEECFPAPDLMARSLGKPKDWVEFCEEPEPGCSLRFMALDETGACLWKKDFTPLLTGIPYFEGRTAYPSASGFRLWQNGRVILEKTLASDREHFWRVFKERWLPELEKRMEMRLESEDHKGHPAFWHEIRLEVGINETDARLDLDDERICPMEAVHEDIYFGLLTFFRGFSAKHNLDPATQLGRVAPVVYSQIKGKRPFAVLKARPLAWPQAPVQETPVVLKREKLLLRRGQWLLLHEFNYDSDLIARLSVVAWAWGYDALLWEKGVGLRLSAPKRSPKNQARQITCPQPPDDRLLLSKEVEDWIHRLGGLPNLSVWQAGHTWQGRKVWALEAVLQSGGRFVSQARSRLAKPTLLFNARHHANEVSSTNAALRLAHFLGSTPKGGDMLKKVNVVFIPLENADGVATLEELLPGAEDHKLHAARYNALGTEYYADYYEDPPRFPDALAKAGLWARWLPRLCLDAHGVPSHEWDQPFGGLAPAGFQEFWLPRTMVFAYIPYIEDEKHPGNPGAKALGSSLVKAFDQENEIKNLNGRLADRYHRYARNQHNEVFPPSQGESLTLLPVIGRISATNLAMRKPQITPYEVITEVTDELASGKLLELCVRAHGLAAEVMIKDLLHNAEKAMKYPYSEWNGVYFAWRPGDQSH
;
A
#
# COMPACT_ATOMS: atom_id res chain seq x y z
N MET A 1 39.20 -24.56 17.07
CA MET A 1 38.26 -23.45 17.36
C MET A 1 36.88 -23.95 17.79
N LYS A 2 36.21 -24.87 17.08
CA LYS A 2 34.96 -25.52 17.54
C LYS A 2 35.05 -26.11 18.97
N GLU A 3 36.20 -26.70 19.34
CA GLU A 3 36.44 -27.26 20.68
C GLU A 3 36.72 -26.23 21.78
N LEU A 4 37.15 -25.00 21.47
CA LEU A 4 37.45 -23.98 22.50
C LEU A 4 36.17 -23.32 23.02
N PHE A 5 35.22 -23.08 22.12
CA PHE A 5 33.92 -22.47 22.42
C PHE A 5 32.86 -23.46 22.92
N GLN A 6 33.11 -24.77 22.84
CA GLN A 6 32.28 -25.80 23.46
C GLN A 6 32.68 -26.08 24.92
N ASN A 7 33.88 -25.64 25.35
CA ASN A 7 34.48 -26.02 26.64
C ASN A 7 34.53 -24.90 27.70
N LEU A 8 33.99 -23.71 27.40
CA LEU A 8 33.82 -22.62 28.37
C LEU A 8 32.39 -22.65 28.94
N ASP A 9 32.24 -22.96 30.24
CA ASP A 9 30.99 -22.79 31.02
C ASP A 9 30.74 -21.31 31.38
N ILE A 10 31.03 -20.39 30.45
CA ILE A 10 30.87 -18.95 30.63
C ILE A 10 29.97 -18.45 29.51
N SER A 11 28.68 -18.25 29.84
CA SER A 11 27.72 -17.56 29.01
C SER A 11 27.30 -16.24 29.65
N LEU A 12 26.88 -15.27 28.84
CA LEU A 12 26.44 -13.96 29.33
C LEU A 12 25.20 -14.07 30.23
N ASP A 13 24.28 -15.01 29.94
CA ASP A 13 23.15 -15.29 30.83
C ASP A 13 23.61 -15.95 32.13
N ALA A 14 24.47 -16.97 32.03
CA ALA A 14 24.93 -17.69 33.20
C ALA A 14 25.58 -16.71 34.17
N LEU A 15 26.37 -15.72 33.67
CA LEU A 15 27.02 -14.68 34.49
C LEU A 15 26.07 -14.13 35.55
N PHE A 16 24.84 -13.82 35.20
CA PHE A 16 23.89 -13.18 36.10
C PHE A 16 22.89 -14.14 36.76
N GLY A 17 23.03 -15.47 36.57
CA GLY A 17 22.25 -16.50 37.26
C GLY A 17 20.73 -16.32 37.12
N ASP A 18 19.99 -16.34 38.24
CA ASP A 18 18.53 -16.17 38.29
C ASP A 18 18.06 -14.72 38.06
N THR A 19 18.98 -13.76 37.91
CA THR A 19 18.57 -12.37 37.60
C THR A 19 18.33 -12.21 36.10
N GLU A 20 17.09 -11.87 35.72
CA GLU A 20 16.67 -11.67 34.33
C GLU A 20 17.38 -10.45 33.70
N VAL A 21 18.61 -10.64 33.21
CA VAL A 21 19.37 -9.62 32.44
C VAL A 21 18.85 -9.53 31.00
N PHE A 22 18.52 -10.66 30.39
CA PHE A 22 17.82 -10.74 29.13
C PHE A 22 16.36 -11.12 29.41
N CYS A 23 15.49 -10.12 29.48
CA CYS A 23 14.08 -10.33 29.83
C CYS A 23 13.31 -10.89 28.62
N ASP A 24 12.72 -12.08 28.78
CA ASP A 24 11.71 -12.64 27.87
C ASP A 24 10.33 -12.46 28.50
N GLN A 25 9.73 -11.29 28.28
CA GLN A 25 8.46 -10.90 28.89
C GLN A 25 7.29 -11.69 28.30
N ASN A 26 7.41 -12.08 27.02
CA ASN A 26 6.34 -12.72 26.27
C ASN A 26 6.43 -14.27 26.30
N LYS A 27 7.54 -14.82 26.81
CA LYS A 27 7.87 -16.25 26.97
C LYS A 27 8.00 -16.99 25.65
N ASP A 28 8.50 -16.33 24.60
CA ASP A 28 8.74 -16.92 23.28
C ASP A 28 10.12 -17.59 23.14
N GLY A 29 11.01 -17.37 24.11
CA GLY A 29 12.38 -17.87 24.14
C GLY A 29 13.42 -16.88 23.59
N LEU A 30 13.01 -15.67 23.20
CA LEU A 30 13.88 -14.59 22.76
C LEU A 30 13.89 -13.48 23.81
N ALA A 31 15.03 -12.78 23.92
CA ALA A 31 15.14 -11.66 24.84
C ALA A 31 14.45 -10.43 24.24
N ASP A 32 13.37 -9.98 24.86
CA ASP A 32 12.64 -8.77 24.48
C ASP A 32 13.44 -7.52 24.85
N ALA A 33 14.07 -7.50 26.03
CA ALA A 33 14.75 -6.31 26.56
C ALA A 33 16.01 -6.61 27.38
N LEU A 34 16.93 -5.64 27.42
CA LEU A 34 18.12 -5.67 28.28
C LEU A 34 17.83 -5.00 29.63
N ASN A 35 18.00 -5.76 30.71
CA ASN A 35 17.90 -5.32 32.10
C ASN A 35 19.25 -5.45 32.81
N LEU A 36 20.25 -4.70 32.32
CA LEU A 36 21.60 -4.67 32.87
C LEU A 36 22.14 -3.26 32.87
N GLN A 37 22.76 -2.87 33.99
CA GLN A 37 23.52 -1.64 34.11
C GLN A 37 25.03 -1.94 34.07
N ILE A 38 25.80 -1.21 33.27
CA ILE A 38 27.27 -1.20 33.36
C ILE A 38 27.72 0.13 33.96
N VAL A 39 28.58 0.08 34.98
CA VAL A 39 29.13 1.29 35.60
C VAL A 39 30.64 1.34 35.37
N ALA A 40 31.05 2.23 34.47
CA ALA A 40 32.45 2.52 34.19
C ALA A 40 33.00 3.59 35.14
N PRO A 41 34.29 3.56 35.51
CA PRO A 41 34.86 4.56 36.39
C PRO A 41 34.90 5.92 35.69
N GLY A 42 34.46 6.99 36.36
CA GLY A 42 34.34 8.32 35.76
C GLY A 42 35.65 8.92 35.23
N GLY A 43 36.79 8.43 35.70
CA GLY A 43 38.14 8.80 35.24
C GLY A 43 38.75 7.84 34.22
N LEU A 44 37.98 6.92 33.63
CA LEU A 44 38.49 5.97 32.62
C LEU A 44 38.91 6.71 31.34
N SER A 45 40.21 6.66 31.04
CA SER A 45 40.81 7.32 29.87
C SER A 45 41.46 6.37 28.85
N ASP A 46 41.61 5.09 29.18
CA ASP A 46 42.34 4.14 28.35
C ASP A 46 41.51 3.67 27.15
N SER A 47 42.04 3.85 25.94
CA SER A 47 41.34 3.54 24.68
C SER A 47 41.11 2.04 24.47
N HIS A 48 42.00 1.17 24.97
CA HIS A 48 41.83 -0.28 24.83
C HIS A 48 40.69 -0.79 25.72
N VAL A 49 40.57 -0.26 26.94
CA VAL A 49 39.43 -0.57 27.81
C VAL A 49 38.12 -0.06 27.20
N TRP A 50 38.11 1.15 26.61
CA TRP A 50 36.92 1.66 25.91
C TRP A 50 36.55 0.84 24.67
N ALA A 51 37.53 0.40 23.87
CA ALA A 51 37.29 -0.48 22.73
C ALA A 51 36.60 -1.79 23.16
N ALA A 52 37.12 -2.44 24.19
CA ALA A 52 36.55 -3.68 24.71
C ALA A 52 35.15 -3.47 25.32
N LEU A 53 34.94 -2.37 26.06
CA LEU A 53 33.63 -2.01 26.60
C LEU A 53 32.60 -1.71 25.49
N LEU A 54 33.01 -1.11 24.38
CA LEU A 54 32.16 -0.86 23.21
C LEU A 54 31.79 -2.17 22.50
N ASN A 55 32.75 -3.08 22.31
CA ASN A 55 32.48 -4.43 21.76
C ASN A 55 31.50 -5.21 22.66
N LEU A 56 31.66 -5.16 23.99
CA LEU A 56 30.71 -5.76 24.93
C LEU A 56 29.33 -5.09 24.88
N SER A 57 29.28 -3.76 24.78
CA SER A 57 28.01 -3.02 24.66
C SER A 57 27.25 -3.41 23.40
N ALA A 58 27.95 -3.50 22.27
CA ALA A 58 27.40 -4.00 21.00
C ALA A 58 26.86 -5.43 21.17
N ARG A 59 27.67 -6.32 21.74
CA ARG A 59 27.30 -7.71 22.00
C ARG A 59 26.03 -7.86 22.83
N LEU A 60 25.85 -7.05 23.88
CA LEU A 60 24.66 -7.09 24.74
C LEU A 60 23.42 -6.55 24.02
N CYS A 61 23.55 -5.46 23.25
CA CYS A 61 22.45 -4.91 22.44
C CYS A 61 21.98 -5.88 21.35
N PHE A 62 22.91 -6.64 20.76
CA PHE A 62 22.62 -7.63 19.73
C PHE A 62 21.75 -8.80 20.23
N GLU A 63 21.67 -9.04 21.53
CA GLU A 63 20.87 -10.14 22.08
C GLU A 63 19.39 -9.84 22.22
N VAL A 64 19.02 -8.56 22.28
CA VAL A 64 17.69 -8.11 22.70
C VAL A 64 16.94 -7.37 21.61
N LEU A 65 15.62 -7.55 21.53
CA LEU A 65 14.78 -6.82 20.56
C LEU A 65 14.69 -5.32 20.87
N ALA A 66 14.77 -4.93 22.14
CA ALA A 66 14.70 -3.55 22.55
C ALA A 66 15.69 -3.21 23.69
N VAL A 67 16.07 -1.93 23.79
CA VAL A 67 16.94 -1.43 24.87
C VAL A 67 16.56 -0.02 25.30
N ASP A 68 16.73 0.26 26.58
CA ASP A 68 16.73 1.60 27.14
C ASP A 68 18.15 2.16 27.19
N LEU A 69 18.39 3.23 26.43
CA LEU A 69 19.68 3.91 26.40
C LEU A 69 19.66 5.21 27.23
N PRO A 70 20.76 5.54 27.92
CA PRO A 70 21.97 4.72 28.09
C PRO A 70 21.80 3.65 29.18
N PHE A 71 22.45 2.49 29.01
CA PHE A 71 22.64 1.45 30.06
C PHE A 71 24.08 1.39 30.60
N VAL A 72 25.03 2.09 29.96
CA VAL A 72 26.39 2.31 30.47
C VAL A 72 26.44 3.68 31.16
N HIS A 73 26.94 3.71 32.39
CA HIS A 73 26.92 4.88 33.28
C HIS A 73 28.25 5.07 34.03
N THR A 74 28.36 6.18 34.75
CA THR A 74 29.46 6.45 35.70
C THR A 74 29.05 6.37 37.16
N ARG A 75 27.77 6.14 37.42
CA ARG A 75 27.18 6.03 38.76
C ARG A 75 26.15 4.92 38.76
N VAL A 76 26.08 4.19 39.86
CA VAL A 76 25.08 3.15 40.10
C VAL A 76 23.69 3.79 40.15
N LYS A 77 22.71 3.15 39.52
CA LYS A 77 21.28 3.44 39.67
C LYS A 77 20.67 2.32 40.52
N GLU A 78 19.67 2.64 41.33
CA GLU A 78 19.01 1.63 42.17
C GLU A 78 18.11 0.71 41.31
N HIS A 79 18.05 -0.59 41.65
CA HIS A 79 17.09 -1.61 41.16
C HIS A 79 17.35 -2.41 39.86
N THR A 80 18.58 -2.50 39.34
CA THR A 80 18.90 -3.39 38.18
C THR A 80 20.16 -4.24 38.42
N PRO A 81 20.30 -5.41 37.78
CA PRO A 81 21.58 -6.12 37.69
C PRO A 81 22.71 -5.19 37.25
N LEU A 82 23.92 -5.40 37.78
CA LEU A 82 25.03 -4.46 37.69
C LEU A 82 26.35 -5.16 37.35
N LEU A 83 27.05 -4.65 36.34
CA LEU A 83 28.48 -4.87 36.11
C LEU A 83 29.25 -3.58 36.47
N LEU A 84 29.94 -3.59 37.60
CA LEU A 84 30.76 -2.48 38.08
C LEU A 84 32.21 -2.67 37.63
N ILE A 85 32.75 -1.71 36.90
CA ILE A 85 34.13 -1.71 36.44
C ILE A 85 34.94 -0.78 37.35
N HIS A 86 35.91 -1.33 38.05
CA HIS A 86 36.79 -0.55 38.93
C HIS A 86 37.96 0.08 38.16
N LYS A 87 38.54 1.12 38.76
CA LYS A 87 39.71 1.79 38.19
C LYS A 87 40.90 0.81 38.20
N PRO A 88 41.70 0.73 37.12
CA PRO A 88 42.93 -0.05 37.13
C PRO A 88 43.84 0.28 38.32
N GLY A 89 44.35 -0.76 38.97
CA GLY A 89 45.18 -0.67 40.18
C GLY A 89 44.40 -0.70 41.50
N LEU A 90 43.05 -0.67 41.49
CA LEU A 90 42.26 -0.93 42.68
C LEU A 90 42.35 -2.42 43.04
N GLN A 91 42.79 -2.73 44.26
CA GLN A 91 42.86 -4.12 44.72
C GLN A 91 41.46 -4.68 45.02
N PRO A 92 41.17 -5.91 44.58
CA PRO A 92 39.94 -6.59 44.95
C PRO A 92 39.91 -6.91 46.46
N PRO A 93 38.73 -7.05 47.07
CA PRO A 93 38.61 -7.55 48.44
C PRO A 93 39.29 -8.92 48.60
N VAL A 94 40.09 -9.10 49.65
CA VAL A 94 40.83 -10.36 49.86
C VAL A 94 39.84 -11.47 50.23
N LEU A 95 39.80 -12.54 49.43
CA LEU A 95 39.24 -13.83 49.83
C LEU A 95 40.39 -14.61 50.49
N GLU A 96 40.16 -15.25 51.64
CA GLU A 96 41.19 -15.82 52.53
C GLU A 96 42.16 -16.85 51.87
N LYS A 97 41.98 -17.21 50.59
CA LYS A 97 42.77 -18.22 49.85
C LYS A 97 43.12 -17.86 48.40
N LEU A 98 42.92 -16.61 47.95
CA LEU A 98 43.03 -16.23 46.53
C LEU A 98 43.93 -15.01 46.30
N GLU A 99 45.08 -15.22 45.66
CA GLU A 99 46.02 -14.15 45.28
C GLU A 99 45.49 -13.31 44.09
N PRO A 100 45.64 -11.97 44.09
CA PRO A 100 45.16 -11.12 42.99
C PRO A 100 45.82 -11.44 41.64
N SER A 101 45.02 -11.65 40.59
CA SER A 101 45.47 -11.91 39.22
C SER A 101 45.65 -10.64 38.37
N TRP A 102 45.92 -10.76 37.07
CA TRP A 102 46.10 -9.62 36.15
C TRP A 102 44.79 -8.86 35.92
N ALA A 103 43.68 -9.59 35.76
CA ALA A 103 42.31 -9.08 35.86
C ALA A 103 41.39 -10.10 36.54
N GLU A 104 40.32 -9.63 37.17
CA GLU A 104 39.37 -10.47 37.89
C GLU A 104 37.93 -10.00 37.69
N LEU A 105 37.00 -10.93 37.58
CA LEU A 105 35.55 -10.70 37.63
C LEU A 105 34.99 -11.41 38.86
N ARG A 106 34.36 -10.68 39.79
CA ARG A 106 33.89 -11.21 41.08
C ARG A 106 32.41 -10.98 41.29
N HIS A 107 31.72 -12.00 41.78
CA HIS A 107 30.32 -11.90 42.19
C HIS A 107 30.25 -11.31 43.61
N SER A 108 29.65 -10.13 43.76
CA SER A 108 29.58 -9.42 45.06
C SER A 108 28.19 -9.40 45.69
N GLY A 109 27.19 -10.00 45.03
CA GLY A 109 25.83 -10.16 45.52
C GLY A 109 24.86 -10.50 44.37
N PRO A 110 23.58 -10.81 44.64
CA PRO A 110 22.63 -11.20 43.61
C PRO A 110 22.58 -10.20 42.44
N GLY A 111 22.91 -10.65 41.24
CA GLY A 111 22.95 -9.84 40.02
C GLY A 111 24.04 -8.77 40.00
N LYS A 112 25.07 -8.84 40.86
CA LYS A 112 26.16 -7.84 40.95
C LYS A 112 27.51 -8.47 40.70
N TRP A 113 28.17 -7.99 39.65
CA TRP A 113 29.53 -8.36 39.28
C TRP A 113 30.46 -7.17 39.28
N GLU A 114 31.69 -7.41 39.72
CA GLU A 114 32.72 -6.39 39.85
C GLU A 114 33.98 -6.82 39.10
N ALA A 115 34.41 -6.00 38.14
CA ALA A 115 35.62 -6.20 37.38
C ALA A 115 36.78 -5.39 37.98
N TYR A 116 37.85 -6.08 38.35
CA TYR A 116 39.08 -5.54 38.91
C TYR A 116 40.25 -5.82 37.96
N CYS A 117 41.27 -4.97 37.95
CA CYS A 117 42.50 -5.24 37.22
C CYS A 117 43.72 -4.53 37.81
N LYS A 118 44.90 -5.09 37.55
CA LYS A 118 46.19 -4.44 37.87
C LYS A 118 46.56 -3.39 36.82
N GLU A 119 46.32 -3.70 35.55
CA GLU A 119 46.68 -2.87 34.38
C GLU A 119 45.48 -2.78 33.41
N PRO A 120 45.32 -1.69 32.64
CA PRO A 120 44.22 -1.53 31.68
C PRO A 120 44.08 -2.68 30.67
N GLN A 121 45.19 -3.24 30.19
CA GLN A 121 45.21 -4.32 29.20
C GLN A 121 44.54 -5.61 29.70
N GLY A 122 44.64 -5.89 31.01
CA GLY A 122 43.98 -7.03 31.64
C GLY A 122 42.46 -6.85 31.63
N LEU A 123 41.99 -5.65 31.95
CA LEU A 123 40.57 -5.32 31.91
C LEU A 123 40.00 -5.34 30.49
N ALA A 124 40.74 -4.81 29.51
CA ALA A 124 40.35 -4.90 28.10
C ALA A 124 40.20 -6.36 27.65
N SER A 125 41.17 -7.21 27.99
CA SER A 125 41.13 -8.64 27.65
C SER A 125 39.96 -9.38 28.32
N LEU A 126 39.64 -9.01 29.57
CA LEU A 126 38.49 -9.56 30.29
C LEU A 126 37.15 -9.14 29.63
N LEU A 127 37.00 -7.88 29.24
CA LEU A 127 35.77 -7.40 28.59
C LEU A 127 35.60 -7.96 27.18
N ASP A 128 36.68 -8.10 26.40
CA ASP A 128 36.64 -8.75 25.09
C ASP A 128 36.29 -10.24 25.20
N LEU A 129 36.77 -10.92 26.25
CA LEU A 129 36.35 -12.29 26.56
C LEU A 129 34.83 -12.37 26.75
N LEU A 130 34.27 -11.47 27.57
CA LEU A 130 32.81 -11.39 27.79
C LEU A 130 32.06 -11.11 26.48
N ALA A 131 32.59 -10.23 25.63
CA ALA A 131 31.98 -9.91 24.34
C ALA A 131 31.97 -11.10 23.36
N ALA A 132 32.93 -12.02 23.48
CA ALA A 132 33.05 -13.21 22.64
C ALA A 132 32.28 -14.44 23.18
N CYS A 133 31.77 -14.39 24.42
CA CYS A 133 31.03 -15.49 25.05
C CYS A 133 29.66 -15.77 24.39
N ARG A 134 29.15 -17.00 24.58
CA ARG A 134 27.77 -17.35 24.20
C ARG A 134 26.79 -16.60 25.09
N ALA A 135 25.62 -16.23 24.56
CA ALA A 135 24.56 -15.68 25.41
C ALA A 135 23.76 -16.79 26.08
N ASN A 136 23.26 -17.76 25.30
CA ASN A 136 22.24 -18.70 25.75
C ASN A 136 22.82 -20.10 26.01
N SER A 137 22.94 -20.50 27.28
CA SER A 137 23.17 -21.90 27.68
C SER A 137 22.09 -22.28 28.70
N LYS A 138 21.36 -23.38 28.49
CA LYS A 138 20.49 -24.00 29.50
C LYS A 138 21.33 -24.65 30.62
N GLN A 139 22.33 -23.94 31.13
CA GLN A 139 23.22 -24.40 32.19
C GLN A 139 22.62 -24.00 33.53
N GLU A 140 22.80 -24.86 34.53
CA GLU A 140 22.43 -24.56 35.91
C GLU A 140 23.18 -23.31 36.42
N PRO A 141 22.59 -22.53 37.35
CA PRO A 141 23.27 -21.41 37.97
C PRO A 141 24.59 -21.85 38.59
N PHE A 142 25.61 -20.99 38.49
CA PHE A 142 27.00 -21.41 38.66
C PHE A 142 27.36 -22.02 40.02
N SER A 143 28.35 -22.89 39.97
CA SER A 143 29.17 -23.32 41.11
C SER A 143 30.38 -22.40 41.37
N TRP A 144 30.55 -21.29 40.63
CA TRP A 144 31.69 -20.37 40.69
C TRP A 144 31.33 -18.91 41.02
N SER A 145 32.23 -18.18 41.68
CA SER A 145 32.05 -16.80 42.15
C SER A 145 33.16 -15.83 41.75
N CYS A 146 34.28 -16.32 41.22
CA CYS A 146 35.37 -15.49 40.72
C CYS A 146 35.98 -16.09 39.44
N LEU A 147 36.25 -15.23 38.46
CA LEU A 147 37.06 -15.52 37.28
C LEU A 147 38.34 -14.70 37.37
N GLN A 148 39.49 -15.36 37.30
CA GLN A 148 40.81 -14.72 37.25
C GLN A 148 41.43 -14.91 35.86
N LEU A 149 41.94 -13.82 35.28
CA LEU A 149 42.63 -13.81 34.00
C LEU A 149 44.10 -13.46 34.23
N ASP A 150 45.02 -14.31 33.78
CA ASP A 150 46.46 -14.05 33.85
C ASP A 150 47.02 -13.31 32.61
N LYS A 151 48.29 -12.89 32.65
CA LYS A 151 48.96 -12.18 31.53
C LYS A 151 49.10 -13.03 30.25
N ASN A 152 49.01 -14.34 30.36
CA ASN A 152 49.01 -15.27 29.22
C ASN A 152 47.60 -15.46 28.63
N LYS A 153 46.61 -14.73 29.15
CA LYS A 153 45.19 -14.86 28.82
C LYS A 153 44.63 -16.24 29.17
N THR A 154 45.11 -16.86 30.24
CA THR A 154 44.48 -18.05 30.81
C THR A 154 43.43 -17.62 31.82
N ALA A 155 42.19 -18.08 31.63
CA ALA A 155 41.08 -17.82 32.55
C ALA A 155 40.91 -19.00 33.52
N ARG A 156 40.87 -18.71 34.82
CA ARG A 156 40.60 -19.69 35.88
C ARG A 156 39.31 -19.33 36.61
N LEU A 157 38.43 -20.31 36.77
CA LEU A 157 37.17 -20.17 37.49
C LEU A 157 37.31 -20.73 38.91
N TRP A 158 36.76 -20.02 39.89
CA TRP A 158 36.88 -20.33 41.31
C TRP A 158 35.52 -20.41 41.98
N ASP A 159 35.32 -21.46 42.79
CA ASP A 159 34.09 -21.65 43.57
C ASP A 159 33.97 -20.64 44.74
N PRO A 160 32.77 -20.47 45.34
CA PRO A 160 32.59 -19.64 46.54
C PRO A 160 33.46 -20.05 47.74
N ALA A 161 33.96 -21.29 47.76
CA ALA A 161 34.86 -21.80 48.80
C ALA A 161 36.36 -21.56 48.49
N GLY A 162 36.66 -20.87 47.37
CA GLY A 162 38.02 -20.54 46.93
C GLY A 162 38.79 -21.72 46.33
N ARG A 163 38.11 -22.77 45.87
CA ARG A 163 38.72 -23.90 45.16
C ARG A 163 38.68 -23.65 43.67
N GLU A 164 39.75 -24.03 42.98
CA GLU A 164 39.80 -23.95 41.53
C GLU A 164 38.77 -24.92 40.94
N HIS A 165 37.82 -24.37 40.20
CA HIS A 165 36.75 -25.12 39.56
C HIS A 165 37.20 -25.64 38.20
N ARG A 166 37.89 -24.80 37.40
CA ARG A 166 38.32 -25.12 36.03
C ARG A 166 39.35 -24.11 35.50
N GLU A 167 40.34 -24.58 34.75
CA GLU A 167 41.28 -23.75 33.97
C GLU A 167 40.92 -23.80 32.47
N VAL A 168 40.95 -22.65 31.80
CA VAL A 168 40.74 -22.52 30.35
C VAL A 168 41.78 -21.58 29.74
N ALA A 169 42.60 -22.08 28.82
CA ALA A 169 43.49 -21.24 28.02
C ALA A 169 42.71 -20.49 26.93
N LEU A 170 42.78 -19.15 26.90
CA LEU A 170 42.16 -18.37 25.82
C LEU A 170 43.13 -18.28 24.65
N ILE A 171 42.89 -19.08 23.60
CA ILE A 171 43.62 -18.93 22.36
C ILE A 171 43.08 -17.68 21.66
N THR A 172 43.91 -16.64 21.58
CA THR A 172 43.66 -15.51 20.68
C THR A 172 43.86 -16.03 19.25
N PRO A 173 42.87 -15.99 18.34
CA PRO A 173 43.08 -16.49 16.99
C PRO A 173 44.18 -15.67 16.29
N PRO A 174 45.10 -16.31 15.55
CA PRO A 174 46.13 -15.60 14.80
C PRO A 174 45.51 -14.82 13.65
N VAL A 175 45.87 -13.53 13.52
CA VAL A 175 45.43 -12.67 12.41
C VAL A 175 46.23 -13.03 11.16
N LYS A 176 45.58 -13.64 10.17
CA LYS A 176 46.00 -13.58 8.76
C LYS A 176 44.74 -13.46 7.89
N GLY A 177 44.82 -12.65 6.84
CA GLY A 177 43.69 -12.29 5.99
C GLY A 177 43.14 -13.48 5.20
N GLY A 178 41.84 -13.69 5.29
CA GLY A 178 41.09 -14.64 4.47
C GLY A 178 39.68 -14.08 4.28
N ASP A 179 39.30 -13.90 3.02
CA ASP A 179 38.08 -13.23 2.57
C ASP A 179 36.87 -14.16 2.73
N MET A 180 35.84 -13.70 3.45
CA MET A 180 34.49 -14.08 3.08
C MET A 180 34.15 -13.31 1.80
N ASN A 181 33.57 -14.00 0.81
CA ASN A 181 32.88 -13.37 -0.31
C ASN A 181 31.56 -12.75 0.19
N ILE A 182 31.65 -11.80 1.13
CA ILE A 182 30.63 -10.77 1.29
C ILE A 182 30.99 -9.77 0.20
N GLU A 183 30.17 -9.65 -0.84
CA GLU A 183 30.36 -8.56 -1.79
C GLU A 183 30.37 -7.26 -0.98
N PRO A 184 31.48 -6.49 -0.98
CA PRO A 184 31.54 -5.27 -0.20
C PRO A 184 30.39 -4.38 -0.64
N ALA A 185 29.54 -4.03 0.32
CA ALA A 185 28.44 -3.14 0.06
C ALA A 185 29.04 -1.82 -0.45
N LEU A 186 28.72 -1.51 -1.70
CA LEU A 186 28.59 -0.17 -2.28
C LEU A 186 29.88 0.44 -2.82
N THR A 187 29.95 0.51 -4.15
CA THR A 187 30.76 1.49 -4.90
C THR A 187 30.24 2.93 -4.71
N GLU A 188 29.06 3.10 -4.10
CA GLU A 188 28.38 4.37 -3.92
C GLU A 188 28.75 5.12 -2.63
N GLU A 189 28.62 6.44 -2.66
CA GLU A 189 28.89 7.33 -1.53
C GLU A 189 27.93 7.06 -0.35
N LEU A 190 28.47 7.04 0.87
CA LEU A 190 27.72 6.77 2.11
C LEU A 190 26.63 7.83 2.36
N ASP A 191 25.38 7.40 2.59
CA ASP A 191 24.35 8.31 3.09
C ASP A 191 24.41 8.44 4.62
N CYS A 192 24.98 9.54 5.08
CA CYS A 192 25.20 9.79 6.51
C CYS A 192 23.93 10.23 7.26
N PHE A 193 22.82 10.48 6.56
CA PHE A 193 21.54 10.85 7.17
C PHE A 193 20.60 9.68 7.29
N ASP A 194 20.77 8.65 6.46
CA ASP A 194 20.07 7.37 6.53
C ASP A 194 21.08 6.22 6.50
N LEU A 195 21.69 5.96 7.66
CA LEU A 195 22.66 4.87 7.80
C LEU A 195 22.00 3.49 7.69
N THR A 196 20.67 3.40 7.73
CA THR A 196 19.88 2.15 7.63
C THR A 196 19.43 1.81 6.20
N GLY A 197 19.51 2.79 5.29
CA GLY A 197 19.14 2.63 3.89
C GLY A 197 20.21 1.87 3.07
N ASP A 198 19.94 1.70 1.79
CA ASP A 198 20.78 0.89 0.89
C ASP A 198 22.18 1.49 0.70
N LYS A 199 22.36 2.81 0.88
CA LYS A 199 23.67 3.50 0.85
C LYS A 199 24.32 3.65 2.24
N GLY A 200 23.81 2.95 3.25
CA GLY A 200 24.20 3.09 4.65
C GLY A 200 25.41 2.25 5.06
N ILE A 201 25.41 1.81 6.33
CA ILE A 201 26.45 0.97 6.95
C ILE A 201 26.05 -0.50 7.07
N TYR A 202 24.97 -0.91 6.40
CA TYR A 202 24.50 -2.28 6.45
C TYR A 202 24.61 -2.94 5.09
N GLY A 203 25.27 -4.10 5.04
CA GLY A 203 25.27 -4.99 3.89
C GLY A 203 24.07 -5.94 3.95
N ARG A 204 23.44 -6.20 2.80
CA ARG A 204 22.39 -7.21 2.67
C ARG A 204 22.87 -8.31 1.72
N PRO A 205 23.04 -9.55 2.20
CA PRO A 205 23.34 -10.69 1.32
C PRO A 205 22.27 -10.82 0.24
N ALA A 206 22.68 -11.09 -1.01
CA ALA A 206 21.74 -11.21 -2.13
C ALA A 206 20.80 -12.42 -1.98
N ASP A 207 21.25 -13.46 -1.28
CA ASP A 207 20.57 -14.72 -1.00
C ASP A 207 19.69 -14.67 0.26
N ASP A 208 19.93 -13.74 1.19
CA ASP A 208 19.08 -13.50 2.36
C ASP A 208 18.72 -12.02 2.52
N PRO A 209 17.60 -11.56 1.90
CA PRO A 209 17.16 -10.17 1.99
C PRO A 209 16.66 -9.76 3.38
N ARG A 210 16.48 -10.72 4.31
CA ARG A 210 16.11 -10.41 5.69
C ARG A 210 17.33 -10.12 6.55
N ALA A 211 18.50 -10.63 6.16
CA ALA A 211 19.77 -10.36 6.83
C ALA A 211 20.23 -8.91 6.61
N CYS A 212 20.86 -8.38 7.65
CA CYS A 212 21.34 -7.01 7.77
C CYS A 212 22.67 -7.05 8.53
N PHE A 213 23.77 -7.08 7.78
CA PHE A 213 25.13 -7.13 8.31
C PHE A 213 25.66 -5.74 8.60
N LEU A 214 26.06 -5.48 9.84
CA LEU A 214 26.72 -4.23 10.20
C LEU A 214 28.14 -4.18 9.61
N ASP A 215 28.27 -3.57 8.44
CA ASP A 215 29.52 -3.41 7.71
C ASP A 215 30.26 -2.13 8.16
N LEU A 216 30.65 -2.09 9.44
CA LEU A 216 31.28 -0.93 10.05
C LEU A 216 32.42 -1.32 11.01
N GLY A 217 33.61 -0.79 10.74
CA GLY A 217 34.71 -0.71 11.70
C GLY A 217 34.71 0.62 12.46
N ILE A 218 35.11 0.64 13.73
CA ILE A 218 35.34 1.86 14.50
C ILE A 218 36.79 1.90 14.99
N SER A 219 37.45 3.05 14.81
CA SER A 219 38.85 3.28 15.20
C SER A 219 38.95 4.34 16.29
N LEU A 220 39.58 3.97 17.40
CA LEU A 220 39.81 4.84 18.55
C LEU A 220 41.25 5.37 18.55
N PRO A 221 41.49 6.58 19.09
CA PRO A 221 42.83 7.17 19.17
C PRO A 221 43.73 6.44 20.18
N GLU A 222 45.02 6.33 19.90
CA GLU A 222 46.01 5.79 20.84
C GLU A 222 46.22 6.70 22.06
N GLU A 223 46.07 8.01 21.89
CA GLU A 223 46.34 9.04 22.90
C GLU A 223 45.34 9.08 24.08
N GLY A 224 44.29 8.25 24.04
CA GLY A 224 43.28 8.09 25.10
C GLY A 224 41.89 8.66 24.77
N MET A 225 40.88 8.18 25.50
CA MET A 225 39.45 8.48 25.29
C MET A 225 38.81 8.97 26.58
N THR A 226 38.23 10.18 26.59
CA THR A 226 37.52 10.67 27.79
C THR A 226 36.26 9.85 28.06
N CYS A 227 35.88 9.75 29.34
CA CYS A 227 34.69 9.01 29.73
C CYS A 227 33.39 9.53 29.07
N GLN A 228 33.21 10.84 28.94
CA GLN A 228 32.03 11.42 28.28
C GLN A 228 31.91 10.97 26.81
N LEU A 229 33.04 10.98 26.09
CA LEU A 229 33.09 10.54 24.69
C LEU A 229 32.83 9.04 24.56
N GLY A 230 33.42 8.22 25.44
CA GLY A 230 33.15 6.79 25.50
C GLY A 230 31.67 6.46 25.70
N LEU A 231 31.00 7.13 26.64
CA LEU A 231 29.55 6.97 26.87
C LEU A 231 28.68 7.42 25.69
N GLY A 232 29.05 8.51 25.01
CA GLY A 232 28.36 8.98 23.80
C GLY A 232 28.49 7.97 22.66
N LEU A 233 29.68 7.40 22.49
CA LEU A 233 29.94 6.38 21.47
C LEU A 233 29.25 5.04 21.80
N CYS A 234 29.15 4.65 23.07
CA CYS A 234 28.35 3.49 23.48
C CYS A 234 26.89 3.63 23.05
N GLN A 235 26.29 4.81 23.25
CA GLN A 235 24.91 5.06 22.81
C GLN A 235 24.76 5.00 21.30
N TRP A 236 25.68 5.62 20.56
CA TRP A 236 25.66 5.58 19.09
C TRP A 236 25.81 4.15 18.55
N LEU A 237 26.79 3.40 19.05
CA LEU A 237 27.03 2.03 18.62
C LEU A 237 25.88 1.11 19.00
N SER A 238 25.28 1.29 20.18
CA SER A 238 24.09 0.53 20.58
C SER A 238 22.93 0.75 19.60
N ARG A 239 22.74 1.98 19.10
CA ARG A 239 21.73 2.29 18.07
C ARG A 239 22.06 1.65 16.73
N ALA A 240 23.34 1.62 16.34
CA ALA A 240 23.78 0.94 15.12
C ALA A 240 23.54 -0.57 15.18
N VAL A 241 23.89 -1.20 16.30
CA VAL A 241 23.77 -2.66 16.48
C VAL A 241 22.30 -3.09 16.62
N LEU A 242 21.43 -2.21 17.11
CA LEU A 242 20.01 -2.53 17.19
C LEU A 242 19.43 -2.92 15.82
N GLU A 243 19.87 -2.29 14.73
CA GLU A 243 19.31 -2.52 13.39
C GLU A 243 20.02 -3.61 12.57
N CYS A 244 21.01 -4.31 13.15
CA CYS A 244 21.61 -5.47 12.49
C CYS A 244 20.99 -6.79 12.96
N THR A 245 21.02 -7.77 12.06
CA THR A 245 20.76 -9.18 12.36
C THR A 245 22.07 -9.96 12.39
N ASP A 246 23.15 -9.37 11.88
CA ASP A 246 24.46 -9.97 11.74
C ASP A 246 25.53 -9.03 12.29
N LEU A 247 26.37 -9.56 13.18
CA LEU A 247 27.39 -8.81 13.89
C LEU A 247 28.73 -9.55 13.89
N LYS A 248 29.80 -8.85 13.51
CA LYS A 248 31.19 -9.31 13.60
C LYS A 248 31.91 -8.59 14.74
N LEU A 249 32.58 -9.34 15.61
CA LEU A 249 33.43 -8.81 16.67
C LEU A 249 34.91 -9.26 16.52
N PRO A 250 35.88 -8.41 16.92
CA PRO A 250 35.70 -7.04 17.42
C PRO A 250 35.47 -6.05 16.27
N LEU A 251 34.50 -5.14 16.44
CA LEU A 251 34.24 -4.06 15.48
C LEU A 251 34.98 -2.77 15.86
N VAL A 252 35.31 -2.59 17.14
CA VAL A 252 36.03 -1.43 17.66
C VAL A 252 37.47 -1.81 17.98
N ARG A 253 38.43 -1.02 17.49
CA ARG A 253 39.87 -1.20 17.71
C ARG A 253 40.55 0.14 18.04
N VAL A 254 41.73 0.06 18.64
CA VAL A 254 42.63 1.22 18.83
C VAL A 254 43.61 1.25 17.67
N GLY A 255 43.81 2.42 17.05
CA GLY A 255 44.59 2.56 15.82
C GLY A 255 43.78 2.23 14.56
N GLU A 256 44.46 1.96 13.43
CA GLU A 256 43.80 1.61 12.16
C GLU A 256 43.03 0.29 12.23
N ASN A 257 41.79 0.29 11.74
CA ASN A 257 40.94 -0.89 11.75
C ASN A 257 41.09 -1.71 10.46
N GLN A 258 41.95 -2.74 10.50
CA GLN A 258 42.14 -3.71 9.41
C GLN A 258 41.10 -4.85 9.43
N GLY A 259 39.91 -4.63 9.99
CA GLY A 259 38.88 -5.64 10.23
C GLY A 259 38.13 -6.15 8.99
N GLY A 260 38.46 -5.65 7.80
CA GLY A 260 37.82 -6.03 6.53
C GLY A 260 36.39 -5.50 6.37
N PHE A 261 36.08 -4.34 6.98
CA PHE A 261 34.79 -3.65 6.80
C PHE A 261 34.85 -2.68 5.62
N GLY A 262 33.75 -2.52 4.89
CA GLY A 262 33.63 -1.57 3.78
C GLY A 262 33.55 -0.11 4.22
N ARG A 263 33.10 0.14 5.46
CA ARG A 263 32.97 1.46 6.08
C ARG A 263 33.75 1.55 7.39
N GLU A 264 34.28 2.74 7.70
CA GLU A 264 35.01 3.00 8.94
C GLU A 264 34.57 4.33 9.60
N LEU A 265 34.31 4.32 10.90
CA LEU A 265 34.14 5.52 11.74
C LEU A 265 35.42 5.76 12.56
N GLN A 266 36.16 6.81 12.22
CA GLN A 266 37.38 7.19 12.93
C GLN A 266 37.10 8.28 13.97
N ILE A 267 37.42 8.01 15.24
CA ILE A 267 37.22 8.94 16.35
C ILE A 267 38.51 9.73 16.60
N CYS A 268 38.45 11.05 16.50
CA CYS A 268 39.62 11.93 16.56
C CYS A 268 39.38 13.12 17.51
N PRO A 269 39.48 12.93 18.84
CA PRO A 269 39.24 14.00 19.81
C PRO A 269 40.29 15.11 19.70
N GLN A 270 39.87 16.37 19.67
CA GLN A 270 40.72 17.55 19.57
C GLN A 270 40.17 18.68 20.45
N LYS A 271 40.93 19.13 21.46
CA LYS A 271 40.43 20.02 22.51
C LYS A 271 39.81 21.34 22.00
N ASP A 272 40.42 21.96 20.99
CA ASP A 272 40.04 23.30 20.52
C ASP A 272 39.25 23.31 19.20
N LYS A 273 38.71 22.14 18.80
CA LYS A 273 37.94 21.99 17.56
C LYS A 273 36.45 21.80 17.86
N GLU A 274 35.60 22.46 17.08
CA GLU A 274 34.14 22.23 17.07
C GLU A 274 33.83 20.80 16.59
N PRO A 275 32.79 20.14 17.11
CA PRO A 275 32.45 18.79 16.71
C PRO A 275 31.93 18.76 15.26
N GLU A 276 32.58 17.96 14.42
CA GLU A 276 32.24 17.74 13.02
C GLU A 276 32.41 16.27 12.61
N LEU A 277 31.63 15.84 11.64
CA LEU A 277 31.89 14.65 10.83
C LEU A 277 32.42 15.11 9.49
N GLU A 278 33.59 14.60 9.10
CA GLU A 278 34.21 14.81 7.80
C GLU A 278 34.10 13.52 6.99
N PHE A 279 33.60 13.63 5.76
CA PHE A 279 33.35 12.48 4.90
C PHE A 279 34.47 12.35 3.87
N ARG A 280 35.12 11.18 3.82
CA ARG A 280 36.23 10.93 2.89
C ARG A 280 35.84 9.81 1.94
N SER A 281 35.70 10.15 0.65
CA SER A 281 35.44 9.17 -0.41
C SER A 281 36.73 8.51 -0.91
N LYS A 282 36.54 7.32 -1.51
CA LYS A 282 37.56 6.29 -1.76
C LYS A 282 38.57 6.62 -2.87
N ALA A 283 39.80 6.12 -2.70
CA ALA A 283 40.59 5.47 -3.75
C ALA A 283 40.20 3.97 -3.85
N LYS A 284 40.46 3.31 -5.00
CA LYS A 284 40.01 1.93 -5.24
C LYS A 284 40.66 0.94 -4.25
N GLY A 285 39.89 0.35 -3.33
CA GLY A 285 40.33 -0.70 -2.40
C GLY A 285 40.27 -0.37 -0.90
N GLU A 286 40.10 0.90 -0.51
CA GLU A 286 40.11 1.34 0.91
C GLU A 286 38.70 1.46 1.52
N PRO A 287 38.48 1.35 2.85
CA PRO A 287 37.15 1.61 3.42
C PRO A 287 36.71 3.07 3.18
N GLN A 288 35.42 3.33 3.01
CA GLN A 288 34.93 4.72 3.06
C GLN A 288 34.92 5.19 4.52
N VAL A 289 35.56 6.33 4.78
CA VAL A 289 35.84 6.79 6.15
C VAL A 289 34.96 7.98 6.51
N VAL A 290 34.28 7.88 7.66
CA VAL A 290 33.68 9.03 8.35
C VAL A 290 34.59 9.38 9.52
N LYS A 291 35.20 10.57 9.48
CA LYS A 291 36.09 11.04 10.54
C LYS A 291 35.33 11.96 11.49
N ALA A 292 35.13 11.53 12.72
CA ALA A 292 34.46 12.29 13.77
C ALA A 292 35.50 13.04 14.63
N CYS A 293 35.62 14.36 14.42
CA CYS A 293 36.62 15.21 15.08
C CYS A 293 35.96 16.25 16.00
N GLY A 294 36.65 16.63 17.08
CA GLY A 294 36.23 17.77 17.90
C GLY A 294 36.51 17.59 19.39
N ASN A 295 36.16 18.59 20.19
CA ASN A 295 36.33 18.52 21.63
C ASN A 295 35.51 17.35 22.20
N PRO A 296 36.01 16.58 23.18
CA PRO A 296 35.37 15.31 23.57
C PRO A 296 33.91 15.44 24.01
N SER A 297 33.54 16.51 24.71
CA SER A 297 32.17 16.74 25.17
C SER A 297 31.21 17.10 24.02
N GLY A 298 31.67 17.95 23.10
CA GLY A 298 30.94 18.28 21.88
C GLY A 298 30.77 17.07 20.96
N LEU A 299 31.82 16.26 20.81
CA LEU A 299 31.81 15.06 19.98
C LEU A 299 30.86 14.00 20.53
N ALA A 300 30.83 13.79 21.85
CA ALA A 300 29.84 12.92 22.51
C ALA A 300 28.40 13.35 22.20
N LYS A 301 28.11 14.66 22.28
CA LYS A 301 26.78 15.22 21.95
C LYS A 301 26.44 15.07 20.48
N LEU A 302 27.41 15.30 19.59
CA LEU A 302 27.24 15.13 18.15
C LEU A 302 26.87 13.69 17.83
N LEU A 303 27.59 12.69 18.38
CA LEU A 303 27.30 11.28 18.14
C LEU A 303 25.89 10.92 18.58
N VAL A 304 25.48 11.29 19.81
CA VAL A 304 24.12 10.99 20.30
C VAL A 304 23.05 11.62 19.39
N LYS A 305 23.23 12.88 18.98
CA LYS A 305 22.29 13.57 18.08
C LYS A 305 22.30 13.00 16.68
N TRP A 306 23.46 12.57 16.19
CA TRP A 306 23.58 11.91 14.90
C TRP A 306 22.85 10.58 14.90
N ALA A 307 22.95 9.77 15.96
CA ALA A 307 22.21 8.52 16.08
C ALA A 307 20.68 8.69 16.09
N GLU A 308 20.17 9.78 16.67
CA GLU A 308 18.73 10.10 16.63
C GLU A 308 18.23 10.34 15.20
N LEU A 309 19.08 10.89 14.33
CA LEU A 309 18.77 11.17 12.94
C LEU A 309 19.07 9.98 12.03
N ALA A 310 20.26 9.42 12.12
CA ALA A 310 20.83 8.49 11.16
C ALA A 310 20.25 7.07 11.23
N PHE A 311 19.77 6.66 12.40
CA PHE A 311 19.12 5.36 12.63
C PHE A 311 17.59 5.47 12.78
N ALA A 312 17.01 6.62 12.44
CA ALA A 312 15.55 6.72 12.32
C ALA A 312 15.10 5.89 11.10
N GLN A 313 14.01 5.17 11.22
CA GLN A 313 13.44 4.41 10.11
C GLN A 313 12.04 4.92 9.80
N LYS A 314 11.56 4.70 8.57
CA LYS A 314 10.14 4.92 8.26
C LYS A 314 9.31 4.03 9.19
N GLY A 315 8.51 4.63 10.08
CA GLY A 315 7.81 3.93 11.15
C GLY A 315 7.25 4.86 12.23
N PRO A 316 6.65 4.30 13.30
CA PRO A 316 6.21 5.06 14.48
C PRO A 316 7.32 5.89 15.11
N ASP A 317 6.99 7.07 15.66
CA ASP A 317 7.88 7.98 16.40
C ASP A 317 9.04 8.66 15.62
N ASP A 318 9.24 8.37 14.34
CA ASP A 318 10.41 8.82 13.56
C ASP A 318 10.10 9.89 12.49
N GLN A 319 8.83 10.35 12.39
CA GLN A 319 8.38 11.34 11.39
C GLN A 319 9.23 12.61 11.34
N ALA A 320 9.68 13.12 12.50
CA ALA A 320 10.49 14.34 12.54
C ALA A 320 11.85 14.17 11.85
N ALA A 321 12.46 12.98 11.96
CA ALA A 321 13.71 12.65 11.29
C ALA A 321 13.51 12.42 9.79
N ILE A 322 12.40 11.77 9.40
CA ILE A 322 12.04 11.57 7.99
C ILE A 322 11.83 12.92 7.30
N ASN A 323 11.01 13.81 7.88
CA ASN A 323 10.81 15.17 7.34
C ASN A 323 12.11 15.97 7.26
N PHE A 324 13.04 15.73 8.19
CA PHE A 324 14.36 16.34 8.16
C PHE A 324 15.17 15.84 6.95
N ARG A 325 15.19 14.53 6.69
CA ARG A 325 15.85 13.92 5.53
C ARG A 325 15.21 14.37 4.21
N ASP A 326 13.88 14.39 4.12
CA ASP A 326 13.16 14.83 2.93
C ASP A 326 13.54 16.27 2.58
N ARG A 327 13.64 17.16 3.59
CA ARG A 327 14.09 18.54 3.38
C ARG A 327 15.54 18.65 2.90
N ILE A 328 16.43 17.74 3.31
CA ILE A 328 17.79 17.66 2.77
C ILE A 328 17.73 17.22 1.32
N ASN A 329 16.99 16.15 1.00
CA ASN A 329 16.87 15.62 -0.36
C ASN A 329 16.28 16.68 -1.32
N GLU A 330 15.24 17.41 -0.89
CA GLU A 330 14.68 18.52 -1.68
C GLU A 330 15.71 19.64 -1.91
N PHE A 331 16.51 19.97 -0.90
CA PHE A 331 17.59 20.95 -1.03
C PHE A 331 18.72 20.45 -1.94
N GLU A 332 19.11 19.18 -1.84
CA GLU A 332 20.14 18.57 -2.69
C GLU A 332 19.69 18.50 -4.16
N GLN A 333 18.44 18.09 -4.42
CA GLN A 333 17.86 18.17 -5.76
C GLN A 333 17.89 19.61 -6.30
N LEU A 334 17.59 20.59 -5.45
CA LEU A 334 17.61 22.00 -5.79
C LEU A 334 18.99 22.46 -6.29
N ILE A 335 20.02 22.24 -5.47
CA ILE A 335 21.38 22.73 -5.73
C ILE A 335 22.10 21.90 -6.81
N LEU A 336 21.65 20.67 -7.08
CA LEU A 336 22.16 19.83 -8.18
C LEU A 336 21.48 20.05 -9.52
N GLY A 337 20.42 20.87 -9.54
CA GLY A 337 19.68 21.10 -10.77
C GLY A 337 18.73 19.97 -11.14
N GLN A 338 18.49 19.03 -10.23
CA GLN A 338 17.69 17.84 -10.45
C GLN A 338 16.20 18.11 -10.24
N GLY A 339 15.37 17.45 -11.05
CA GLY A 339 13.93 17.63 -11.03
C GLY A 339 13.51 19.03 -11.47
N TYR A 340 12.19 19.29 -11.39
CA TYR A 340 11.60 20.53 -11.89
C TYR A 340 12.19 21.79 -11.20
N TRP A 341 12.25 21.79 -9.87
CA TRP A 341 12.70 22.95 -9.11
C TRP A 341 14.22 23.13 -9.13
N GLY A 342 15.00 22.05 -9.20
CA GLY A 342 16.44 22.15 -9.40
C GLY A 342 16.78 22.77 -10.75
N ALA A 343 16.15 22.29 -11.84
CA ALA A 343 16.34 22.85 -13.17
C ALA A 343 16.04 24.36 -13.20
N TRP A 344 15.00 24.79 -12.47
CA TRP A 344 14.70 26.21 -12.27
C TRP A 344 15.75 26.97 -11.45
N ALA A 345 16.28 26.38 -10.37
CA ALA A 345 17.33 27.01 -9.58
C ALA A 345 18.57 27.31 -10.44
N HIS A 346 19.00 26.32 -11.22
CA HIS A 346 20.14 26.44 -12.13
C HIS A 346 19.88 27.41 -13.27
N GLY A 347 18.70 27.34 -13.88
CA GLY A 347 18.31 28.28 -14.93
C GLY A 347 18.29 29.73 -14.47
N LEU A 348 17.84 30.00 -13.24
CA LEU A 348 17.92 31.33 -12.65
C LEU A 348 19.38 31.77 -12.44
N CYS A 349 20.23 30.90 -11.89
CA CYS A 349 21.60 31.28 -11.57
C CYS A 349 22.43 31.56 -12.84
N ARG A 350 22.21 30.81 -13.92
CA ARG A 350 22.93 30.96 -15.20
C ARG A 350 22.29 31.98 -16.15
N GLY A 351 21.07 32.45 -15.86
CA GLY A 351 20.17 33.17 -16.77
C GLY A 351 20.52 34.63 -17.09
N GLY A 352 21.79 34.96 -17.33
CA GLY A 352 22.22 36.29 -17.77
C GLY A 352 21.98 36.59 -19.26
N GLU A 353 21.84 35.57 -20.12
CA GLU A 353 21.85 35.74 -21.59
C GLU A 353 20.69 35.06 -22.35
N LYS A 354 19.88 34.19 -21.72
CA LYS A 354 18.74 33.49 -22.36
C LYS A 354 17.41 33.81 -21.65
N ALA A 355 16.33 33.92 -22.43
CA ALA A 355 14.99 34.13 -21.87
C ALA A 355 14.53 32.91 -21.04
N LEU A 356 14.15 33.15 -19.77
CA LEU A 356 13.57 32.12 -18.90
C LEU A 356 12.20 31.66 -19.46
N PRO A 357 11.88 30.35 -19.44
CA PRO A 357 10.60 29.87 -19.93
C PRO A 357 9.42 30.42 -19.11
N PRO A 358 8.21 30.49 -19.66
CA PRO A 358 7.06 30.96 -18.89
C PRO A 358 6.64 29.93 -17.83
N VAL A 359 6.12 30.39 -16.68
CA VAL A 359 5.70 29.54 -15.55
C VAL A 359 4.21 29.69 -15.23
N PRO A 360 3.53 28.65 -14.71
CA PRO A 360 2.16 28.79 -14.23
C PRO A 360 2.03 29.94 -13.21
N LYS A 361 0.95 30.73 -13.30
CA LYS A 361 0.70 31.88 -12.39
C LYS A 361 0.83 31.53 -10.91
N ARG A 362 0.43 30.31 -10.50
CA ARG A 362 0.55 29.81 -9.13
C ARG A 362 2.00 29.71 -8.63
N PHE A 363 2.98 29.59 -9.52
CA PHE A 363 4.40 29.49 -9.17
C PHE A 363 5.08 30.86 -9.16
N LEU A 364 4.46 31.91 -9.72
CA LEU A 364 5.06 33.24 -9.86
C LEU A 364 5.55 33.82 -8.52
N SER A 365 4.83 33.59 -7.42
CA SER A 365 5.22 34.05 -6.09
C SER A 365 6.60 33.53 -5.68
N ARG A 366 6.93 32.27 -6.04
CA ARG A 366 8.21 31.63 -5.74
C ARG A 366 9.39 32.28 -6.49
N PHE A 367 9.14 32.98 -7.60
CA PHE A 367 10.20 33.63 -8.39
C PHE A 367 10.49 35.09 -7.99
N LYS A 368 9.58 35.75 -7.26
CA LYS A 368 9.71 37.18 -6.94
C LYS A 368 11.00 37.51 -6.19
N GLU A 369 11.25 36.79 -5.10
CA GLU A 369 12.39 37.01 -4.23
C GLU A 369 13.73 36.61 -4.87
N PRO A 370 13.91 35.41 -5.47
CA PRO A 370 15.18 35.06 -6.10
C PRO A 370 15.50 35.96 -7.30
N CYS A 371 14.51 36.31 -8.16
CA CYS A 371 14.75 37.22 -9.28
C CYS A 371 15.16 38.62 -8.82
N ARG A 372 14.54 39.15 -7.75
CA ARG A 372 14.95 40.42 -7.15
C ARG A 372 16.38 40.36 -6.64
N ASN A 373 16.72 39.29 -5.91
CA ASN A 373 18.04 39.13 -5.29
C ASN A 373 19.15 38.88 -6.33
N LEU A 374 18.82 38.30 -7.49
CA LEU A 374 19.74 38.05 -8.61
C LEU A 374 19.71 39.14 -9.69
N HIS A 375 18.90 40.20 -9.53
CA HIS A 375 18.69 41.25 -10.55
C HIS A 375 18.20 40.72 -11.91
N LEU A 376 17.33 39.72 -11.90
CA LEU A 376 16.74 39.09 -13.08
C LEU A 376 15.28 39.54 -13.29
N PRO A 377 14.78 39.57 -14.54
CA PRO A 377 13.35 39.71 -14.78
C PRO A 377 12.60 38.49 -14.22
N ILE A 378 11.41 38.72 -13.66
CA ILE A 378 10.52 37.64 -13.25
C ILE A 378 10.05 36.88 -14.51
N PRO A 379 10.05 35.53 -14.52
CA PRO A 379 9.54 34.76 -15.64
C PRO A 379 8.11 35.16 -16.01
N GLN A 380 7.82 35.17 -17.30
CA GLN A 380 6.46 35.44 -17.78
C GLN A 380 5.51 34.33 -17.29
N THR A 381 4.23 34.65 -17.13
CA THR A 381 3.26 33.61 -16.78
C THR A 381 2.80 32.85 -18.01
N THR A 382 2.74 31.52 -17.96
CA THR A 382 2.00 30.76 -18.96
C THR A 382 0.53 31.13 -18.89
N ALA A 383 -0.08 31.36 -20.06
CA ALA A 383 -1.53 31.49 -20.16
C ALA A 383 -2.17 30.18 -19.66
N PRO A 384 -3.28 30.24 -18.90
CA PRO A 384 -3.98 29.02 -18.51
C PRO A 384 -4.44 28.28 -19.75
N LEU A 385 -4.22 26.95 -19.77
CA LEU A 385 -4.71 26.11 -20.86
C LEU A 385 -6.24 26.23 -20.93
N PRO A 386 -6.82 26.43 -22.13
CA PRO A 386 -8.24 26.69 -22.28
C PRO A 386 -9.04 25.47 -21.83
N VAL A 387 -9.97 25.68 -20.89
CA VAL A 387 -10.92 24.64 -20.47
C VAL A 387 -11.94 24.41 -21.58
N VAL A 388 -12.08 23.17 -22.03
CA VAL A 388 -13.12 22.82 -22.99
C VAL A 388 -14.44 22.73 -22.23
N THR A 389 -15.36 23.66 -22.51
CA THR A 389 -16.71 23.66 -21.95
C THR A 389 -17.73 23.50 -23.06
N ARG A 390 -18.58 22.49 -22.96
CA ARG A 390 -19.71 22.28 -23.87
C ARG A 390 -20.96 22.02 -23.07
N ARG A 391 -22.09 22.50 -23.57
CA ARG A 391 -23.42 22.26 -23.01
C ARG A 391 -24.36 21.86 -24.12
N SER A 392 -25.16 20.85 -23.85
CA SER A 392 -26.29 20.46 -24.68
C SER A 392 -27.54 20.37 -23.82
N SER A 393 -28.67 20.77 -24.37
CA SER A 393 -30.00 20.53 -23.81
C SER A 393 -30.93 20.25 -24.96
N TRP A 394 -31.81 19.26 -24.82
CA TRP A 394 -32.68 18.84 -25.90
C TRP A 394 -34.13 18.74 -25.44
N THR A 395 -35.02 18.56 -26.42
CA THR A 395 -36.42 18.29 -26.16
C THR A 395 -36.55 16.88 -25.60
N ASP A 396 -37.22 16.74 -24.46
CA ASP A 396 -37.49 15.45 -23.82
C ASP A 396 -38.12 14.45 -24.80
N GLU A 397 -37.71 13.19 -24.73
CA GLU A 397 -38.20 12.16 -25.65
C GLU A 397 -39.72 11.97 -25.60
N THR A 398 -40.37 12.20 -24.46
CA THR A 398 -41.83 12.14 -24.29
C THR A 398 -42.51 13.15 -25.21
N GLN A 399 -42.00 14.39 -25.23
CA GLN A 399 -42.49 15.45 -26.11
C GLN A 399 -42.19 15.16 -27.58
N ARG A 400 -41.02 14.57 -27.88
CA ARG A 400 -40.66 14.17 -29.24
C ARG A 400 -41.58 13.05 -29.76
N LEU A 401 -41.94 12.09 -28.91
CA LEU A 401 -42.88 11.02 -29.22
C LEU A 401 -44.29 11.56 -29.43
N LEU A 402 -44.78 12.45 -28.55
CA LEU A 402 -46.08 13.12 -28.73
C LEU A 402 -46.15 13.91 -30.04
N ALA A 403 -45.09 14.65 -30.38
CA ALA A 403 -45.01 15.39 -31.65
C ALA A 403 -45.04 14.45 -32.86
N LEU A 404 -44.51 13.23 -32.73
CA LEU A 404 -44.57 12.21 -33.77
C LEU A 404 -45.97 11.57 -33.86
N ALA A 405 -46.60 11.25 -32.73
CA ALA A 405 -47.95 10.73 -32.66
C ALA A 405 -48.99 11.74 -33.19
N ALA A 406 -48.76 13.04 -32.99
CA ALA A 406 -49.61 14.10 -33.56
C ALA A 406 -49.66 14.08 -35.10
N LYS A 407 -48.65 13.51 -35.77
CA LYS A 407 -48.59 13.37 -37.24
C LYS A 407 -49.34 12.15 -37.78
N ILE A 408 -49.86 11.27 -36.91
CA ILE A 408 -50.73 10.15 -37.32
C ILE A 408 -51.96 10.73 -38.04
N ARG A 409 -52.34 10.16 -39.18
CA ARG A 409 -53.51 10.66 -39.94
C ARG A 409 -54.81 10.34 -39.20
N PRO A 410 -55.89 11.13 -39.37
CA PRO A 410 -57.21 10.75 -38.88
C PRO A 410 -57.70 9.43 -39.47
N GLY A 411 -58.54 8.71 -38.73
CA GLY A 411 -59.13 7.44 -39.15
C GLY A 411 -60.13 6.93 -38.10
N GLU A 412 -60.61 5.70 -38.29
CA GLU A 412 -61.68 5.10 -37.48
C GLU A 412 -61.31 3.69 -37.02
N GLY A 413 -62.04 3.18 -36.01
CA GLY A 413 -61.89 1.83 -35.47
C GLY A 413 -60.79 1.66 -34.41
N LEU A 414 -60.60 0.42 -33.96
CA LEU A 414 -59.60 0.05 -32.97
C LEU A 414 -58.18 0.31 -33.51
N LEU A 415 -57.40 1.08 -32.76
CA LEU A 415 -55.99 1.33 -33.04
C LEU A 415 -55.16 0.97 -31.81
N GLU A 416 -54.34 -0.07 -31.92
CA GLU A 416 -53.43 -0.46 -30.85
C GLU A 416 -52.09 0.28 -31.04
N LEU A 417 -51.62 0.98 -30.01
CA LEU A 417 -50.35 1.69 -30.00
C LEU A 417 -49.49 1.16 -28.85
N GLU A 418 -48.35 0.58 -29.19
CA GLU A 418 -47.28 0.24 -28.24
C GLU A 418 -46.16 1.25 -28.41
N ALA A 419 -45.90 2.02 -27.35
CA ALA A 419 -44.84 3.01 -27.29
C ALA A 419 -43.74 2.59 -26.30
N PHE A 420 -42.55 3.13 -26.54
CA PHE A 420 -41.34 2.89 -25.75
C PHE A 420 -40.69 4.23 -25.44
N ILE A 421 -40.51 4.54 -24.16
CA ILE A 421 -39.72 5.67 -23.65
C ILE A 421 -39.01 5.23 -22.36
N SER A 422 -37.87 5.81 -22.03
CA SER A 422 -37.03 5.38 -20.90
C SER A 422 -37.50 5.89 -19.53
N LYS A 423 -38.56 6.71 -19.53
CA LYS A 423 -39.03 7.41 -18.33
C LYS A 423 -39.54 6.50 -17.21
N PRO A 424 -39.52 7.00 -15.96
CA PRO A 424 -40.18 6.34 -14.83
C PRO A 424 -41.65 5.99 -15.13
N ARG A 425 -42.15 4.98 -14.42
CA ARG A 425 -43.50 4.44 -14.63
C ARG A 425 -44.59 5.51 -14.65
N GLN A 426 -44.57 6.46 -13.71
CA GLN A 426 -45.62 7.48 -13.64
C GLN A 426 -45.66 8.37 -14.89
N GLU A 427 -44.49 8.78 -15.41
CA GLU A 427 -44.40 9.57 -16.64
C GLU A 427 -44.85 8.78 -17.88
N ARG A 428 -44.61 7.45 -17.90
CA ARG A 428 -45.12 6.56 -18.95
C ARG A 428 -46.64 6.43 -18.92
N GLU A 429 -47.23 6.33 -17.74
CA GLU A 429 -48.68 6.31 -17.56
C GLU A 429 -49.32 7.65 -17.96
N ASP A 430 -48.68 8.77 -17.65
CA ASP A 430 -49.09 10.10 -18.11
C ASP A 430 -49.06 10.20 -19.64
N LEU A 431 -47.95 9.78 -20.26
CA LEU A 431 -47.84 9.72 -21.71
C LEU A 431 -48.92 8.84 -22.33
N ALA A 432 -49.23 7.69 -21.74
CA ALA A 432 -50.29 6.80 -22.22
C ALA A 432 -51.65 7.52 -22.27
N ARG A 433 -51.99 8.27 -21.20
CA ARG A 433 -53.22 9.08 -21.14
C ARG A 433 -53.24 10.17 -22.22
N GLU A 434 -52.12 10.86 -22.43
CA GLU A 434 -52.01 11.89 -23.46
C GLU A 434 -52.15 11.32 -24.87
N LEU A 435 -51.50 10.20 -25.16
CA LEU A 435 -51.60 9.50 -26.45
C LEU A 435 -53.04 9.03 -26.74
N VAL A 436 -53.76 8.51 -25.73
CA VAL A 436 -55.19 8.20 -25.86
C VAL A 436 -55.98 9.44 -26.28
N GLY A 437 -55.71 10.59 -25.64
CA GLY A 437 -56.35 11.86 -25.99
C GLY A 437 -56.05 12.32 -27.43
N VAL A 438 -54.79 12.19 -27.87
CA VAL A 438 -54.36 12.53 -29.24
C VAL A 438 -55.07 11.65 -30.28
N LEU A 439 -55.17 10.35 -30.03
CA LEU A 439 -55.77 9.39 -30.97
C LEU A 439 -57.30 9.47 -31.02
N ARG A 440 -57.97 9.69 -29.87
CA ARG A 440 -59.42 9.93 -29.84
C ARG A 440 -59.82 11.17 -30.64
N LYS A 441 -59.05 12.26 -30.54
CA LYS A 441 -59.26 13.47 -31.36
C LYS A 441 -59.10 13.22 -32.86
N LYS A 442 -58.45 12.12 -33.25
CA LYS A 442 -58.24 11.71 -34.64
C LYS A 442 -59.29 10.70 -35.14
N GLY A 443 -60.27 10.32 -34.31
CA GLY A 443 -61.40 9.44 -34.69
C GLY A 443 -61.22 7.97 -34.31
N TYR A 444 -60.10 7.57 -33.71
CA TYR A 444 -59.84 6.19 -33.34
C TYR A 444 -60.45 5.79 -31.99
N GLU A 445 -60.60 4.48 -31.79
CA GLU A 445 -60.76 3.84 -30.48
C GLU A 445 -59.40 3.31 -30.02
N PRO A 446 -58.60 4.08 -29.27
CA PRO A 446 -57.21 3.71 -29.01
C PRO A 446 -57.06 2.73 -27.85
N LYS A 447 -56.19 1.75 -28.02
CA LYS A 447 -55.62 0.91 -26.96
C LYS A 447 -54.13 1.20 -26.88
N VAL A 448 -53.73 1.99 -25.88
CA VAL A 448 -52.35 2.48 -25.74
C VAL A 448 -51.64 1.75 -24.61
N LYS A 449 -50.39 1.37 -24.88
CA LYS A 449 -49.46 0.81 -23.92
C LYS A 449 -48.12 1.54 -24.06
N VAL A 450 -47.48 1.87 -22.95
CA VAL A 450 -46.19 2.56 -22.92
C VAL A 450 -45.23 1.78 -22.02
N LEU A 451 -44.28 1.08 -22.63
CA LEU A 451 -43.24 0.33 -21.93
C LEU A 451 -41.97 1.16 -21.75
N ASN A 452 -41.12 0.70 -20.81
CA ASN A 452 -39.80 1.27 -20.66
C ASN A 452 -38.93 0.91 -21.87
N SER A 453 -38.25 1.88 -22.47
CA SER A 453 -37.27 1.63 -23.55
C SER A 453 -35.88 1.25 -23.01
N TYR A 454 -35.64 1.35 -21.70
CA TYR A 454 -34.53 0.67 -21.02
C TYR A 454 -35.01 -0.68 -20.51
N LYS A 455 -34.33 -1.75 -20.94
CA LYS A 455 -34.74 -3.15 -20.72
C LYS A 455 -36.22 -3.41 -21.05
N PRO A 456 -36.67 -3.19 -22.30
CA PRO A 456 -38.05 -3.40 -22.69
C PRO A 456 -38.56 -4.82 -22.45
N GLY A 457 -37.72 -5.85 -22.57
CA GLY A 457 -38.03 -7.23 -22.18
C GLY A 457 -38.44 -7.35 -20.70
N PHE A 458 -37.67 -6.77 -19.78
CA PHE A 458 -38.03 -6.68 -18.36
C PHE A 458 -39.37 -5.96 -18.15
N SER A 459 -39.54 -4.78 -18.76
CA SER A 459 -40.78 -3.98 -18.63
C SER A 459 -41.99 -4.73 -19.18
N TRP A 460 -41.85 -5.42 -20.32
CA TRP A 460 -42.89 -6.25 -20.91
C TRP A 460 -43.32 -7.40 -20.00
N LEU A 461 -42.35 -8.16 -19.47
CA LEU A 461 -42.60 -9.28 -18.57
C LEU A 461 -43.31 -8.84 -17.28
N MET A 462 -42.84 -7.76 -16.66
CA MET A 462 -43.36 -7.29 -15.37
C MET A 462 -44.67 -6.51 -15.48
N GLU A 463 -44.86 -5.72 -16.54
CA GLU A 463 -45.97 -4.76 -16.63
C GLU A 463 -47.11 -5.25 -17.52
N GLU A 464 -46.90 -6.28 -18.36
CA GLU A 464 -47.93 -6.84 -19.23
C GLU A 464 -48.14 -8.34 -19.03
N VAL A 465 -47.07 -9.14 -19.12
CA VAL A 465 -47.20 -10.59 -19.03
C VAL A 465 -47.65 -11.02 -17.63
N LEU A 466 -46.96 -10.54 -16.58
CA LEU A 466 -47.28 -10.90 -15.19
C LEU A 466 -48.73 -10.58 -14.78
N PRO A 467 -49.30 -9.39 -15.08
CA PRO A 467 -50.72 -9.12 -14.84
C PRO A 467 -51.66 -10.06 -15.60
N GLU A 468 -51.38 -10.38 -16.86
CA GLU A 468 -52.25 -11.25 -17.67
C GLU A 468 -52.25 -12.70 -17.17
N ILE A 469 -51.08 -13.25 -16.84
CA ILE A 469 -50.98 -14.62 -16.32
C ILE A 469 -51.56 -14.79 -14.92
N LYS A 470 -51.58 -13.73 -14.08
CA LYS A 470 -52.27 -13.76 -12.78
C LYS A 470 -53.78 -14.00 -12.92
N GLY A 471 -54.35 -13.68 -14.07
CA GLY A 471 -55.75 -13.95 -14.39
C GLY A 471 -56.03 -15.37 -14.87
N LEU A 472 -54.99 -16.18 -15.13
CA LEU A 472 -55.13 -17.56 -15.61
C LEU A 472 -55.19 -18.54 -14.44
N SER A 473 -56.13 -19.49 -14.50
CA SER A 473 -56.14 -20.65 -13.60
C SER A 473 -55.24 -21.76 -14.14
N LYS A 474 -54.58 -22.52 -13.26
CA LYS A 474 -53.80 -23.75 -13.58
C LYS A 474 -52.51 -23.53 -14.38
N VAL A 475 -51.82 -22.41 -14.20
CA VAL A 475 -50.48 -22.24 -14.76
C VAL A 475 -49.47 -22.96 -13.87
N GLU A 476 -48.94 -24.09 -14.35
CA GLU A 476 -47.98 -24.92 -13.63
C GLU A 476 -46.55 -24.75 -14.12
N GLY A 477 -46.35 -24.31 -15.36
CA GLY A 477 -45.03 -24.00 -15.92
C GLY A 477 -45.02 -22.74 -16.78
N ALA A 478 -43.84 -22.25 -17.11
CA ALA A 478 -43.66 -21.16 -18.07
C ALA A 478 -42.42 -21.38 -18.95
N ARG A 479 -42.45 -20.83 -20.16
CA ARG A 479 -41.31 -20.82 -21.08
C ARG A 479 -41.09 -19.42 -21.66
N LEU A 480 -39.86 -18.93 -21.60
CA LEU A 480 -39.40 -17.72 -22.27
C LEU A 480 -38.51 -18.14 -23.45
N VAL A 481 -39.08 -18.03 -24.64
CA VAL A 481 -38.37 -18.23 -25.89
C VAL A 481 -37.72 -16.91 -26.30
N PHE A 482 -36.44 -16.92 -26.63
CA PHE A 482 -35.71 -15.75 -27.12
C PHE A 482 -35.00 -16.05 -28.44
N ALA A 483 -34.97 -15.07 -29.32
CA ALA A 483 -34.30 -15.19 -30.61
C ALA A 483 -32.77 -15.15 -30.46
N ARG A 484 -32.04 -15.77 -31.38
CA ARG A 484 -30.59 -15.56 -31.47
C ARG A 484 -30.30 -14.15 -32.00
N PHE A 485 -29.59 -13.32 -31.22
CA PHE A 485 -29.16 -12.02 -31.70
C PHE A 485 -27.97 -12.17 -32.67
N SER A 486 -28.12 -11.65 -33.88
CA SER A 486 -27.08 -11.68 -34.90
C SER A 486 -27.15 -10.42 -35.76
N LYS A 487 -26.10 -9.60 -35.68
CA LYS A 487 -25.87 -8.40 -36.50
C LYS A 487 -24.40 -8.35 -36.88
N GLU A 488 -24.09 -7.77 -38.03
CA GLU A 488 -22.71 -7.63 -38.47
C GLU A 488 -21.92 -6.71 -37.51
N ASN A 489 -20.75 -7.17 -37.07
CA ASN A 489 -19.81 -6.44 -36.19
C ASN A 489 -20.45 -5.86 -34.90
N CYS A 490 -21.43 -6.55 -34.31
CA CYS A 490 -22.08 -6.09 -33.07
C CYS A 490 -21.24 -6.29 -31.80
N LEU A 491 -21.61 -5.58 -30.72
CA LEU A 491 -21.02 -5.75 -29.39
C LEU A 491 -21.71 -6.84 -28.56
N GLU A 492 -23.01 -6.99 -28.78
CA GLU A 492 -23.93 -7.86 -28.07
C GLU A 492 -23.58 -9.36 -28.20
N LEU A 493 -23.85 -10.12 -27.15
CA LEU A 493 -23.84 -11.58 -27.20
C LEU A 493 -25.09 -12.09 -27.94
N SER A 494 -25.07 -13.35 -28.37
CA SER A 494 -26.23 -13.92 -29.08
C SER A 494 -27.47 -14.08 -28.19
N SER A 495 -27.29 -14.08 -26.86
CA SER A 495 -28.35 -14.13 -25.85
C SER A 495 -28.85 -12.75 -25.39
N ARG A 496 -28.50 -11.66 -26.07
CA ARG A 496 -28.90 -10.27 -25.73
C ARG A 496 -30.37 -10.09 -25.31
N TRP A 497 -31.30 -10.80 -25.93
CA TRP A 497 -32.72 -10.69 -25.58
C TRP A 497 -33.04 -11.27 -24.21
N LEU A 498 -32.32 -12.31 -23.79
CA LEU A 498 -32.39 -12.85 -22.43
C LEU A 498 -31.74 -11.88 -21.43
N GLU A 499 -30.59 -11.30 -21.77
CA GLU A 499 -29.92 -10.27 -20.94
C GLU A 499 -30.87 -9.09 -20.66
N GLU A 500 -31.61 -8.65 -21.69
CA GLU A 500 -32.60 -7.58 -21.55
C GLU A 500 -33.79 -7.94 -20.64
N CYS A 501 -34.11 -9.23 -20.51
CA CYS A 501 -35.17 -9.70 -19.63
C CYS A 501 -34.73 -9.83 -18.16
N PHE A 502 -33.43 -9.82 -17.88
CA PHE A 502 -32.91 -9.99 -16.53
C PHE A 502 -33.36 -8.84 -15.59
N PRO A 503 -33.76 -9.10 -14.33
CA PRO A 503 -34.10 -10.38 -13.72
C PRO A 503 -35.62 -10.63 -13.62
N ALA A 504 -36.42 -10.21 -14.61
CA ALA A 504 -37.88 -10.28 -14.55
C ALA A 504 -38.42 -11.70 -14.30
N PRO A 505 -37.92 -12.78 -14.93
CA PRO A 505 -38.39 -14.15 -14.63
C PRO A 505 -38.32 -14.53 -13.15
N ASP A 506 -37.26 -14.14 -12.43
CA ASP A 506 -37.11 -14.40 -10.99
C ASP A 506 -38.14 -13.63 -10.15
N LEU A 507 -38.36 -12.35 -10.48
CA LEU A 507 -39.36 -11.52 -9.82
C LEU A 507 -40.78 -12.02 -10.08
N MET A 508 -41.05 -12.51 -11.29
CA MET A 508 -42.34 -13.12 -11.65
C MET A 508 -42.59 -14.40 -10.86
N ALA A 509 -41.61 -15.32 -10.83
CA ALA A 509 -41.71 -16.56 -10.07
C ALA A 509 -42.00 -16.27 -8.59
N ARG A 510 -41.25 -15.33 -7.99
CA ARG A 510 -41.46 -14.88 -6.61
C ARG A 510 -42.86 -14.28 -6.41
N SER A 511 -43.32 -13.40 -7.31
CA SER A 511 -44.65 -12.78 -7.23
C SER A 511 -45.80 -13.77 -7.32
N LEU A 512 -45.58 -14.92 -7.97
CA LEU A 512 -46.55 -16.00 -8.15
C LEU A 512 -46.40 -17.13 -7.12
N GLY A 513 -45.42 -17.06 -6.22
CA GLY A 513 -45.12 -18.14 -5.27
C GLY A 513 -44.62 -19.42 -5.95
N LYS A 514 -44.00 -19.30 -7.13
CA LYS A 514 -43.45 -20.39 -7.93
C LYS A 514 -41.94 -20.54 -7.67
N PRO A 515 -41.35 -21.72 -7.93
CA PRO A 515 -39.91 -21.92 -7.76
C PRO A 515 -39.10 -21.09 -8.79
N LYS A 516 -37.83 -20.82 -8.50
CA LYS A 516 -36.96 -19.93 -9.29
C LYS A 516 -36.68 -20.39 -10.73
N ASP A 517 -36.81 -21.69 -10.98
CA ASP A 517 -36.65 -22.37 -12.28
C ASP A 517 -37.99 -22.59 -12.99
N TRP A 518 -39.08 -22.00 -12.49
CA TRP A 518 -40.42 -22.12 -13.07
C TRP A 518 -40.52 -21.61 -14.51
N VAL A 519 -39.67 -20.65 -14.88
CA VAL A 519 -39.55 -20.16 -16.27
C VAL A 519 -38.36 -20.85 -16.94
N GLU A 520 -38.65 -21.73 -17.89
CA GLU A 520 -37.65 -22.35 -18.75
C GLU A 520 -37.20 -21.36 -19.84
N PHE A 521 -35.88 -21.24 -20.07
CA PHE A 521 -35.33 -20.39 -21.13
C PHE A 521 -34.99 -21.23 -22.37
N CYS A 522 -35.47 -20.81 -23.54
CA CYS A 522 -35.24 -21.52 -24.79
C CYS A 522 -34.75 -20.57 -25.89
N GLU A 523 -33.54 -20.79 -26.42
CA GLU A 523 -33.09 -20.14 -27.65
C GLU A 523 -33.78 -20.79 -28.86
N GLU A 524 -34.48 -20.00 -29.67
CA GLU A 524 -34.95 -20.39 -30.99
C GLU A 524 -34.36 -19.43 -32.03
N PRO A 525 -33.58 -19.88 -33.04
CA PRO A 525 -32.88 -18.97 -33.94
C PRO A 525 -33.77 -18.00 -34.71
N GLU A 526 -34.95 -18.45 -35.16
CA GLU A 526 -35.88 -17.65 -35.98
C GLU A 526 -37.34 -17.82 -35.53
N PRO A 527 -37.74 -17.33 -34.34
CA PRO A 527 -39.08 -17.58 -33.79
C PRO A 527 -40.16 -16.64 -34.37
N GLY A 528 -39.78 -15.76 -35.31
CA GLY A 528 -40.62 -14.71 -35.89
C GLY A 528 -40.80 -13.46 -35.02
N CYS A 529 -40.27 -13.47 -33.80
CA CYS A 529 -40.26 -12.36 -32.82
C CYS A 529 -38.94 -12.38 -32.04
N SER A 530 -38.63 -11.34 -31.26
CA SER A 530 -37.43 -11.35 -30.41
C SER A 530 -37.62 -12.18 -29.14
N LEU A 531 -38.81 -12.11 -28.56
CA LEU A 531 -39.17 -12.73 -27.29
C LEU A 531 -40.59 -13.31 -27.39
N ARG A 532 -40.82 -14.49 -26.82
CA ARG A 532 -42.14 -15.09 -26.66
C ARG A 532 -42.25 -15.72 -25.28
N PHE A 533 -43.32 -15.40 -24.56
CA PHE A 533 -43.64 -16.02 -23.28
C PHE A 533 -44.81 -16.98 -23.45
N MET A 534 -44.71 -18.15 -22.84
CA MET A 534 -45.74 -19.18 -22.85
C MET A 534 -46.06 -19.59 -21.42
N ALA A 535 -47.33 -19.53 -21.04
CA ALA A 535 -47.86 -20.11 -19.81
C ALA A 535 -48.34 -21.54 -20.10
N LEU A 536 -47.90 -22.50 -19.28
CA LEU A 536 -48.08 -23.92 -19.50
C LEU A 536 -48.95 -24.55 -18.39
N ASP A 537 -49.74 -25.55 -18.73
CA ASP A 537 -50.45 -26.40 -17.77
C ASP A 537 -49.56 -27.53 -17.21
N GLU A 538 -50.16 -28.38 -16.36
CA GLU A 538 -49.51 -29.55 -15.75
C GLU A 538 -49.02 -30.60 -16.75
N THR A 539 -49.54 -30.60 -17.99
CA THR A 539 -49.14 -31.51 -19.06
C THR A 539 -48.04 -30.93 -19.96
N GLY A 540 -47.67 -29.66 -19.73
CA GLY A 540 -46.76 -28.90 -20.59
C GLY A 540 -47.44 -28.28 -21.81
N ALA A 541 -48.78 -28.31 -21.90
CA ALA A 541 -49.50 -27.70 -23.01
C ALA A 541 -49.61 -26.18 -22.82
N CYS A 542 -49.51 -25.44 -23.92
CA CYS A 542 -49.57 -23.98 -23.91
C CYS A 542 -51.01 -23.48 -23.64
N LEU A 543 -51.24 -22.93 -22.46
CA LEU A 543 -52.50 -22.27 -22.09
C LEU A 543 -52.64 -20.89 -22.70
N TRP A 544 -51.53 -20.17 -22.76
CA TRP A 544 -51.49 -18.78 -23.21
C TRP A 544 -50.08 -18.46 -23.71
N LYS A 545 -49.99 -17.62 -24.76
CA LYS A 545 -48.72 -17.15 -25.29
C LYS A 545 -48.80 -15.71 -25.74
N LYS A 546 -47.66 -15.02 -25.71
CA LYS A 546 -47.52 -13.66 -26.20
C LYS A 546 -46.15 -13.41 -26.76
N ASP A 547 -46.11 -12.72 -27.90
CA ASP A 547 -44.90 -12.39 -28.65
C ASP A 547 -44.55 -10.92 -28.44
N PHE A 548 -43.26 -10.62 -28.44
CA PHE A 548 -42.74 -9.28 -28.20
C PHE A 548 -41.44 -9.04 -28.97
N THR A 549 -41.33 -7.87 -29.57
CA THR A 549 -40.15 -7.45 -30.35
C THR A 549 -39.83 -6.00 -30.02
N PRO A 550 -38.80 -5.74 -29.20
CA PRO A 550 -38.32 -4.40 -28.89
C PRO A 550 -37.90 -3.60 -30.12
N LEU A 551 -37.89 -2.27 -29.99
CA LEU A 551 -37.29 -1.38 -30.97
C LEU A 551 -35.78 -1.25 -30.71
N LEU A 552 -34.97 -1.23 -31.78
CA LEU A 552 -33.52 -1.09 -31.70
C LEU A 552 -33.02 0.04 -32.60
N THR A 553 -31.89 0.63 -32.23
CA THR A 553 -31.10 1.52 -33.09
C THR A 553 -29.65 1.05 -33.13
N GLY A 554 -29.04 1.08 -34.30
CA GLY A 554 -27.60 0.82 -34.45
C GLY A 554 -26.81 2.09 -34.16
N ILE A 555 -25.89 2.02 -33.20
CA ILE A 555 -25.00 3.12 -32.82
C ILE A 555 -23.57 2.68 -33.05
N PRO A 556 -22.81 3.34 -33.94
CA PRO A 556 -21.40 3.05 -34.10
C PRO A 556 -20.70 3.18 -32.75
N TYR A 557 -19.86 2.20 -32.42
CA TYR A 557 -18.96 2.21 -31.27
C TYR A 557 -17.52 2.53 -31.72
N PHE A 558 -16.52 2.26 -30.89
CA PHE A 558 -15.11 2.38 -31.26
C PHE A 558 -14.67 1.20 -32.16
N GLU A 559 -13.56 1.37 -32.88
CA GLU A 559 -12.91 0.29 -33.67
C GLU A 559 -13.81 -0.37 -34.74
N GLY A 560 -14.78 0.37 -35.28
CA GLY A 560 -15.68 -0.14 -36.34
C GLY A 560 -16.78 -1.09 -35.86
N ARG A 561 -16.91 -1.32 -34.55
CA ARG A 561 -18.01 -2.10 -33.96
C ARG A 561 -19.28 -1.26 -33.85
N THR A 562 -20.44 -1.91 -33.69
CA THR A 562 -21.74 -1.26 -33.52
C THR A 562 -22.44 -1.81 -32.28
N ALA A 563 -22.98 -0.93 -31.43
CA ALA A 563 -23.89 -1.28 -30.35
C ALA A 563 -25.34 -1.16 -30.82
N TYR A 564 -26.22 -2.00 -30.29
CA TYR A 564 -27.65 -2.00 -30.58
C TYR A 564 -28.45 -1.77 -29.29
N PRO A 565 -28.43 -0.56 -28.71
CA PRO A 565 -29.30 -0.21 -27.59
C PRO A 565 -30.77 -0.25 -27.99
N SER A 566 -31.62 -0.48 -27.00
CA SER A 566 -33.07 -0.46 -27.15
C SER A 566 -33.54 0.98 -27.32
N ALA A 567 -34.36 1.20 -28.36
CA ALA A 567 -34.74 2.51 -28.84
C ALA A 567 -36.10 2.93 -28.31
N SER A 568 -36.30 4.24 -28.20
CA SER A 568 -37.63 4.80 -27.99
C SER A 568 -38.41 4.79 -29.31
N GLY A 569 -39.73 4.90 -29.25
CA GLY A 569 -40.55 4.83 -30.46
C GLY A 569 -41.97 4.41 -30.22
N PHE A 570 -42.68 4.11 -31.31
CA PHE A 570 -43.95 3.41 -31.23
C PHE A 570 -44.18 2.51 -32.44
N ARG A 571 -45.04 1.52 -32.23
CA ARG A 571 -45.60 0.63 -33.23
C ARG A 571 -47.13 0.71 -33.17
N LEU A 572 -47.77 0.81 -34.33
CA LEU A 572 -49.23 0.86 -34.47
C LEU A 572 -49.74 -0.41 -35.15
N TRP A 573 -50.79 -1.00 -34.59
CA TRP A 573 -51.53 -2.08 -35.22
C TRP A 573 -52.97 -1.70 -35.48
N GLN A 574 -53.45 -2.13 -36.65
CA GLN A 574 -54.86 -2.09 -36.99
C GLN A 574 -55.21 -3.41 -37.68
N ASN A 575 -56.31 -4.04 -37.27
CA ASN A 575 -56.75 -5.34 -37.80
C ASN A 575 -55.64 -6.42 -37.76
N GLY A 576 -54.85 -6.44 -36.67
CA GLY A 576 -53.78 -7.43 -36.46
C GLY A 576 -52.51 -7.22 -37.31
N ARG A 577 -52.38 -6.11 -38.05
CA ARG A 577 -51.19 -5.81 -38.86
C ARG A 577 -50.52 -4.53 -38.39
N VAL A 578 -49.18 -4.52 -38.40
CA VAL A 578 -48.40 -3.30 -38.16
C VAL A 578 -48.60 -2.36 -39.34
N ILE A 579 -49.21 -1.20 -39.09
CA ILE A 579 -49.45 -0.17 -40.13
C ILE A 579 -48.39 0.93 -40.11
N LEU A 580 -47.70 1.11 -38.98
CA LEU A 580 -46.64 2.10 -38.81
C LEU A 580 -45.72 1.69 -37.68
N GLU A 581 -44.42 1.72 -37.94
CA GLU A 581 -43.38 1.65 -36.91
C GLU A 581 -42.47 2.86 -37.05
N LYS A 582 -42.17 3.51 -35.93
CA LYS A 582 -41.23 4.63 -35.89
C LYS A 582 -40.35 4.52 -34.67
N THR A 583 -39.04 4.57 -34.91
CA THR A 583 -38.01 4.71 -33.89
C THR A 583 -37.67 6.18 -33.67
N LEU A 584 -37.30 6.51 -32.44
CA LEU A 584 -36.70 7.78 -32.05
C LEU A 584 -35.54 7.50 -31.09
N ALA A 585 -34.48 8.31 -31.19
CA ALA A 585 -33.37 8.20 -30.24
C ALA A 585 -33.88 8.48 -28.83
N SER A 586 -33.63 7.57 -27.88
CA SER A 586 -33.89 7.87 -26.47
C SER A 586 -33.10 9.10 -26.00
N ASP A 587 -33.45 9.67 -24.85
CA ASP A 587 -32.68 10.79 -24.30
C ASP A 587 -31.21 10.41 -24.02
N ARG A 588 -30.95 9.16 -23.61
CA ARG A 588 -29.59 8.62 -23.48
C ARG A 588 -28.87 8.52 -24.81
N GLU A 589 -29.53 7.99 -25.85
CA GLU A 589 -28.94 7.92 -27.20
C GLU A 589 -28.64 9.32 -27.75
N HIS A 590 -29.52 10.29 -27.49
CA HIS A 590 -29.30 11.68 -27.90
C HIS A 590 -28.04 12.23 -27.23
N PHE A 591 -27.88 12.03 -25.92
CA PHE A 591 -26.65 12.35 -25.21
C PHE A 591 -25.43 11.67 -25.83
N TRP A 592 -25.49 10.35 -26.01
CA TRP A 592 -24.35 9.56 -26.51
C TRP A 592 -23.88 10.03 -27.88
N ARG A 593 -24.82 10.31 -28.80
CA ARG A 593 -24.48 10.89 -30.12
C ARG A 593 -23.82 12.26 -30.00
N VAL A 594 -24.33 13.14 -29.14
CA VAL A 594 -23.69 14.44 -28.89
C VAL A 594 -22.27 14.27 -28.36
N PHE A 595 -22.09 13.40 -27.37
CA PHE A 595 -20.79 13.11 -26.77
C PHE A 595 -19.81 12.56 -27.81
N LYS A 596 -20.19 11.49 -28.52
CA LYS A 596 -19.33 10.80 -29.48
C LYS A 596 -19.06 11.60 -30.75
N GLU A 597 -20.08 12.20 -31.35
CA GLU A 597 -19.95 12.83 -32.68
C GLU A 597 -19.43 14.27 -32.61
N ARG A 598 -19.53 14.94 -31.45
CA ARG A 598 -19.16 16.35 -31.31
C ARG A 598 -18.08 16.62 -30.28
N TRP A 599 -18.11 15.94 -29.14
CA TRP A 599 -17.23 16.28 -28.02
C TRP A 599 -15.93 15.46 -28.02
N LEU A 600 -16.01 14.14 -28.26
CA LEU A 600 -14.80 13.30 -28.39
C LEU A 600 -13.83 13.80 -29.48
N PRO A 601 -14.26 14.14 -30.71
CA PRO A 601 -13.35 14.65 -31.73
C PRO A 601 -12.68 15.97 -31.34
N GLU A 602 -13.36 16.81 -30.55
CA GLU A 602 -12.74 18.01 -30.01
C GLU A 602 -11.67 17.69 -28.97
N LEU A 603 -11.92 16.73 -28.07
CA LEU A 603 -10.92 16.28 -27.10
C LEU A 603 -9.71 15.66 -27.80
N GLU A 604 -9.92 14.83 -28.84
CA GLU A 604 -8.85 14.27 -29.68
C GLU A 604 -7.99 15.37 -30.28
N LYS A 605 -8.61 16.32 -30.98
CA LYS A 605 -7.91 17.44 -31.62
C LYS A 605 -7.10 18.26 -30.61
N ARG A 606 -7.62 18.44 -29.39
CA ARG A 606 -6.90 19.15 -28.31
C ARG A 606 -5.66 18.39 -27.87
N MET A 607 -5.71 17.06 -27.78
CA MET A 607 -4.56 16.24 -27.44
C MET A 607 -3.53 16.22 -28.59
N GLU A 608 -3.97 16.08 -29.85
CA GLU A 608 -3.10 16.14 -31.04
C GLU A 608 -2.33 17.46 -31.11
N MET A 609 -3.01 18.60 -30.96
CA MET A 609 -2.35 19.92 -30.96
C MET A 609 -1.30 20.04 -29.85
N ARG A 610 -1.49 19.40 -28.69
CA ARG A 610 -0.50 19.42 -27.61
C ARG A 610 0.71 18.54 -27.91
N LEU A 611 0.49 17.36 -28.50
CA LEU A 611 1.59 16.50 -28.95
C LEU A 611 2.48 17.18 -30.00
N GLU A 612 1.90 18.04 -30.85
CA GLU A 612 2.63 18.81 -31.87
C GLU A 612 3.41 20.02 -31.30
N SER A 613 2.98 20.58 -30.17
CA SER A 613 3.46 21.90 -29.70
C SER A 613 4.17 21.89 -28.33
N GLU A 614 4.07 20.81 -27.56
CA GLU A 614 4.64 20.69 -26.21
C GLU A 614 5.52 19.43 -26.09
N ASP A 615 6.55 19.49 -25.23
CA ASP A 615 7.25 18.27 -24.81
C ASP A 615 6.34 17.49 -23.85
N HIS A 616 6.01 16.26 -24.23
CA HIS A 616 5.09 15.38 -23.53
C HIS A 616 5.80 14.24 -22.79
N LYS A 617 7.12 14.10 -22.94
CA LYS A 617 7.85 12.98 -22.33
C LYS A 617 7.83 13.06 -20.81
N GLY A 618 7.54 11.93 -20.17
CA GLY A 618 7.51 11.82 -18.70
C GLY A 618 6.33 12.49 -18.01
N HIS A 619 5.34 13.03 -18.75
CA HIS A 619 4.13 13.58 -18.16
C HIS A 619 3.05 12.51 -17.98
N PRO A 620 2.38 12.45 -16.81
CA PRO A 620 1.53 11.30 -16.47
C PRO A 620 0.16 11.31 -17.17
N ALA A 621 -0.35 12.47 -17.61
CA ALA A 621 -1.64 12.55 -18.26
C ALA A 621 -1.86 13.81 -19.12
N PHE A 622 -2.86 13.79 -20.01
CA PHE A 622 -3.30 14.97 -20.79
C PHE A 622 -4.24 15.88 -20.02
N TRP A 623 -5.16 15.30 -19.25
CA TRP A 623 -6.24 16.01 -18.59
C TRP A 623 -6.06 15.94 -17.07
N HIS A 624 -6.30 17.06 -16.39
CA HIS A 624 -6.45 17.05 -14.96
C HIS A 624 -7.80 16.44 -14.58
N GLU A 625 -8.83 16.74 -15.36
CA GLU A 625 -10.20 16.25 -15.17
C GLU A 625 -10.98 16.34 -16.49
N ILE A 626 -11.69 15.28 -16.85
CA ILE A 626 -12.77 15.28 -17.84
C ILE A 626 -14.07 15.03 -17.08
N ARG A 627 -14.81 16.10 -16.81
CA ARG A 627 -16.09 16.04 -16.09
C ARG A 627 -17.25 16.07 -17.07
N LEU A 628 -18.16 15.10 -16.94
CA LEU A 628 -19.39 15.01 -17.70
C LEU A 628 -20.58 14.98 -16.75
N GLU A 629 -21.38 16.04 -16.74
CA GLU A 629 -22.63 16.09 -15.97
C GLU A 629 -23.79 15.80 -16.91
N VAL A 630 -24.58 14.75 -16.63
CA VAL A 630 -25.68 14.30 -17.49
C VAL A 630 -26.94 14.15 -16.64
N GLY A 631 -27.99 14.91 -16.97
CA GLY A 631 -29.27 14.85 -16.27
C GLY A 631 -30.39 14.41 -17.19
N ILE A 632 -30.99 13.27 -16.91
CA ILE A 632 -32.11 12.67 -17.65
C ILE A 632 -33.06 12.05 -16.63
N ASN A 633 -34.35 12.38 -16.70
CA ASN A 633 -35.35 11.68 -15.88
C ASN A 633 -35.43 10.22 -16.32
N GLU A 634 -35.08 9.31 -15.43
CA GLU A 634 -34.91 7.89 -15.70
C GLU A 634 -35.37 7.05 -14.50
N THR A 635 -35.63 5.76 -14.73
CA THR A 635 -35.88 4.82 -13.63
C THR A 635 -34.63 4.67 -12.78
N ASP A 636 -34.80 4.57 -11.46
CA ASP A 636 -33.73 4.27 -10.52
C ASP A 636 -34.35 3.52 -9.34
N ALA A 637 -34.22 2.19 -9.35
CA ALA A 637 -34.92 1.33 -8.41
C ALA A 637 -34.05 0.13 -8.00
N ARG A 638 -33.89 -0.04 -6.68
CA ARG A 638 -33.48 -1.33 -6.10
C ARG A 638 -34.62 -2.34 -6.25
N LEU A 639 -34.27 -3.56 -6.62
CA LEU A 639 -35.21 -4.67 -6.79
C LEU A 639 -35.29 -5.49 -5.50
N ASP A 640 -36.43 -6.14 -5.26
CA ASP A 640 -36.56 -7.14 -4.19
C ASP A 640 -35.92 -8.47 -4.65
N LEU A 641 -34.62 -8.45 -4.94
CA LEU A 641 -33.81 -9.58 -5.39
C LEU A 641 -32.34 -9.34 -5.05
N ASP A 642 -31.91 -9.76 -3.86
CA ASP A 642 -30.59 -9.45 -3.28
C ASP A 642 -30.28 -7.93 -3.43
N ASP A 643 -29.15 -7.53 -4.04
CA ASP A 643 -28.81 -6.12 -4.31
C ASP A 643 -29.02 -5.70 -5.79
N GLU A 644 -29.79 -6.47 -6.57
CA GLU A 644 -30.07 -6.15 -7.98
C GLU A 644 -30.85 -4.84 -8.16
N ARG A 645 -30.61 -4.14 -9.27
CA ARG A 645 -31.20 -2.83 -9.56
C ARG A 645 -31.54 -2.64 -11.03
N ILE A 646 -32.41 -1.66 -11.29
CA ILE A 646 -32.62 -1.06 -12.61
C ILE A 646 -32.20 0.40 -12.52
N CYS A 647 -30.98 0.71 -12.97
CA CYS A 647 -30.40 2.06 -12.95
C CYS A 647 -29.72 2.43 -14.29
N PRO A 648 -30.47 2.80 -15.33
CA PRO A 648 -29.92 3.26 -16.61
C PRO A 648 -28.90 4.40 -16.50
N MET A 649 -29.00 5.27 -15.50
CA MET A 649 -28.04 6.38 -15.34
C MET A 649 -26.71 5.91 -14.76
N GLU A 650 -26.69 4.88 -13.93
CA GLU A 650 -25.46 4.16 -13.58
C GLU A 650 -24.84 3.53 -14.83
N ALA A 651 -25.62 2.87 -15.67
CA ALA A 651 -25.12 2.28 -16.90
C ALA A 651 -24.52 3.34 -17.87
N VAL A 652 -25.11 4.53 -17.92
CA VAL A 652 -24.54 5.69 -18.66
C VAL A 652 -23.24 6.20 -18.02
N HIS A 653 -23.13 6.21 -16.69
CA HIS A 653 -21.88 6.54 -16.00
C HIS A 653 -20.76 5.60 -16.45
N GLU A 654 -21.06 4.30 -16.46
CA GLU A 654 -20.14 3.24 -16.88
C GLU A 654 -19.75 3.36 -18.35
N ASP A 655 -20.71 3.61 -19.25
CA ASP A 655 -20.47 3.85 -20.68
C ASP A 655 -19.54 5.05 -20.91
N ILE A 656 -19.71 6.15 -20.17
CA ILE A 656 -18.84 7.32 -20.27
C ILE A 656 -17.41 6.96 -19.85
N TYR A 657 -17.26 6.29 -18.71
CA TYR A 657 -15.95 5.96 -18.15
C TYR A 657 -15.18 5.00 -19.06
N PHE A 658 -15.72 3.82 -19.34
CA PHE A 658 -15.06 2.81 -20.17
C PHE A 658 -14.97 3.22 -21.64
N GLY A 659 -15.94 4.00 -22.13
CA GLY A 659 -15.88 4.58 -23.46
C GLY A 659 -14.70 5.53 -23.64
N LEU A 660 -14.42 6.39 -22.65
CA LEU A 660 -13.26 7.29 -22.67
C LEU A 660 -11.93 6.53 -22.57
N LEU A 661 -11.87 5.47 -21.75
CA LEU A 661 -10.67 4.62 -21.65
C LEU A 661 -10.40 3.88 -22.97
N THR A 662 -11.44 3.33 -23.61
CA THR A 662 -11.33 2.67 -24.91
C THR A 662 -10.88 3.66 -25.98
N PHE A 663 -11.50 4.83 -26.04
CA PHE A 663 -11.10 5.93 -26.91
C PHE A 663 -9.62 6.30 -26.73
N PHE A 664 -9.18 6.48 -25.48
CA PHE A 664 -7.79 6.86 -25.19
C PHE A 664 -6.78 5.74 -25.49
N ARG A 665 -7.16 4.46 -25.33
CA ARG A 665 -6.32 3.33 -25.74
C ARG A 665 -6.07 3.37 -27.25
N GLY A 666 -7.12 3.60 -28.04
CA GLY A 666 -7.00 3.78 -29.49
C GLY A 666 -6.13 4.98 -29.86
N PHE A 667 -6.33 6.12 -29.19
CA PHE A 667 -5.50 7.32 -29.36
C PHE A 667 -4.02 7.05 -29.03
N SER A 668 -3.74 6.39 -27.90
CA SER A 668 -2.38 6.09 -27.45
C SER A 668 -1.65 5.17 -28.43
N ALA A 669 -2.35 4.15 -28.94
CA ALA A 669 -1.80 3.26 -29.97
C ALA A 669 -1.53 4.00 -31.29
N LYS A 670 -2.47 4.85 -31.75
CA LYS A 670 -2.32 5.66 -32.97
C LYS A 670 -1.12 6.60 -32.92
N HIS A 671 -0.81 7.17 -31.74
CA HIS A 671 0.26 8.16 -31.56
C HIS A 671 1.53 7.60 -30.91
N ASN A 672 1.61 6.28 -30.68
CA ASN A 672 2.75 5.60 -30.05
C ASN A 672 3.20 6.28 -28.74
N LEU A 673 2.24 6.57 -27.87
CA LEU A 673 2.49 7.21 -26.59
C LEU A 673 3.20 6.24 -25.63
N ASP A 674 3.97 6.81 -24.69
CA ASP A 674 4.51 6.05 -23.57
C ASP A 674 3.36 5.37 -22.80
N PRO A 675 3.40 4.05 -22.53
CA PRO A 675 2.39 3.34 -21.75
C PRO A 675 2.12 3.97 -20.37
N ALA A 676 3.07 4.72 -19.81
CA ALA A 676 2.91 5.45 -18.57
C ALA A 676 1.98 6.68 -18.69
N THR A 677 1.76 7.20 -19.90
CA THR A 677 0.90 8.36 -20.18
C THR A 677 -0.57 7.96 -20.21
N GLN A 678 -1.40 8.65 -19.44
CA GLN A 678 -2.81 8.33 -19.27
C GLN A 678 -3.72 9.46 -19.79
N LEU A 679 -5.02 9.19 -19.89
CA LEU A 679 -5.99 10.22 -20.28
C LEU A 679 -6.04 11.31 -19.20
N GLY A 680 -6.09 10.91 -17.93
CA GLY A 680 -6.37 11.75 -16.78
C GLY A 680 -7.69 11.36 -16.11
N ARG A 681 -8.03 12.06 -15.02
CA ARG A 681 -9.24 11.78 -14.24
C ARG A 681 -10.51 11.93 -15.08
N VAL A 682 -11.35 10.90 -15.10
CA VAL A 682 -12.68 10.93 -15.72
C VAL A 682 -13.72 11.00 -14.59
N ALA A 683 -14.65 11.96 -14.66
CA ALA A 683 -15.67 12.17 -13.64
C ALA A 683 -17.06 12.28 -14.27
N PRO A 684 -17.75 11.15 -14.52
CA PRO A 684 -19.14 11.12 -14.95
C PRO A 684 -20.06 11.37 -13.74
N VAL A 685 -20.82 12.45 -13.77
CA VAL A 685 -21.84 12.77 -12.76
C VAL A 685 -23.20 12.69 -13.42
N VAL A 686 -24.01 11.75 -12.95
CA VAL A 686 -25.29 11.41 -13.57
C VAL A 686 -26.43 11.71 -12.61
N TYR A 687 -27.55 12.20 -13.15
CA TYR A 687 -28.76 12.47 -12.39
C TYR A 687 -29.93 11.75 -13.04
N SER A 688 -30.54 10.80 -12.32
CA SER A 688 -31.78 10.10 -12.69
C SER A 688 -33.05 10.93 -12.46
N GLN A 689 -32.94 12.03 -11.72
CA GLN A 689 -34.01 12.99 -11.47
C GLN A 689 -33.52 14.42 -11.65
N ILE A 690 -34.17 15.18 -12.54
CA ILE A 690 -33.82 16.58 -12.81
C ILE A 690 -34.94 17.54 -12.39
N LYS A 691 -34.58 18.67 -11.79
CA LYS A 691 -35.53 19.74 -11.41
C LYS A 691 -36.07 20.53 -12.61
N GLY A 692 -35.40 20.46 -13.76
CA GLY A 692 -35.77 21.17 -14.98
C GLY A 692 -36.64 20.33 -15.92
N LYS A 693 -37.38 20.98 -16.82
CA LYS A 693 -38.26 20.29 -17.80
C LYS A 693 -37.52 19.66 -19.00
N ARG A 694 -36.20 19.80 -19.10
CA ARG A 694 -35.41 19.35 -20.26
C ARG A 694 -34.16 18.62 -19.82
N PRO A 695 -33.89 17.43 -20.40
CA PRO A 695 -32.61 16.75 -20.25
C PRO A 695 -31.43 17.62 -20.70
N PHE A 696 -30.27 17.39 -20.09
CA PHE A 696 -29.06 18.15 -20.38
C PHE A 696 -27.79 17.32 -20.25
N ALA A 697 -26.73 17.80 -20.88
CA ALA A 697 -25.37 17.33 -20.67
C ALA A 697 -24.38 18.50 -20.67
N VAL A 698 -23.36 18.45 -19.82
CA VAL A 698 -22.28 19.43 -19.73
C VAL A 698 -20.94 18.70 -19.70
N LEU A 699 -20.06 19.02 -20.64
CA LEU A 699 -18.66 18.62 -20.61
C LEU A 699 -17.81 19.78 -20.09
N LYS A 700 -16.93 19.49 -19.13
CA LYS A 700 -15.87 20.37 -18.67
C LYS A 700 -14.56 19.59 -18.60
N ALA A 701 -13.72 19.72 -19.64
CA ALA A 701 -12.40 19.10 -19.66
C ALA A 701 -11.30 20.14 -19.34
N ARG A 702 -10.59 19.92 -18.24
CA ARG A 702 -9.50 20.77 -17.76
C ARG A 702 -8.17 20.12 -18.12
N PRO A 703 -7.36 20.71 -19.01
CA PRO A 703 -6.05 20.17 -19.35
C PRO A 703 -5.12 20.08 -18.13
N LEU A 704 -4.31 19.02 -18.05
CA LEU A 704 -3.20 18.96 -17.10
C LEU A 704 -2.04 19.77 -17.69
N ALA A 705 -1.59 20.78 -16.97
CA ALA A 705 -0.43 21.56 -17.38
C ALA A 705 0.83 20.67 -17.34
N TRP A 706 1.64 20.74 -18.40
CA TRP A 706 2.95 20.11 -18.50
C TRP A 706 4.03 21.17 -18.23
N PRO A 707 4.43 21.35 -16.97
CA PRO A 707 5.26 22.48 -16.60
C PRO A 707 6.65 22.30 -17.21
N GLN A 708 7.04 23.26 -18.06
CA GLN A 708 8.35 23.30 -18.69
C GLN A 708 9.39 23.86 -17.69
N ALA A 709 10.59 23.31 -17.73
CA ALA A 709 11.74 23.77 -16.96
C ALA A 709 12.91 24.09 -17.91
N PRO A 710 13.86 24.95 -17.49
CA PRO A 710 15.10 25.15 -18.23
C PRO A 710 15.82 23.81 -18.47
N VAL A 711 16.41 23.63 -19.66
CA VAL A 711 17.18 22.41 -19.97
C VAL A 711 18.34 22.29 -18.99
N GLN A 712 18.44 21.13 -18.33
CA GLN A 712 19.56 20.81 -17.46
C GLN A 712 20.77 20.42 -18.33
N GLU A 713 21.89 21.12 -18.18
CA GLU A 713 23.19 20.63 -18.66
C GLU A 713 23.78 19.66 -17.64
N THR A 714 24.54 18.68 -18.15
CA THR A 714 25.13 17.50 -17.52
C THR A 714 25.06 17.41 -15.99
N PRO A 715 24.56 16.30 -15.41
CA PRO A 715 24.49 16.12 -13.96
C PRO A 715 25.87 16.27 -13.34
N VAL A 716 25.94 17.08 -12.28
CA VAL A 716 27.18 17.36 -11.54
C VAL A 716 27.23 16.51 -10.30
N VAL A 717 28.43 16.04 -9.98
CA VAL A 717 28.69 15.24 -8.78
C VAL A 717 28.65 16.14 -7.55
N LEU A 718 27.68 15.90 -6.68
CA LEU A 718 27.66 16.43 -5.32
C LEU A 718 28.78 15.75 -4.53
N LYS A 719 29.58 16.51 -3.78
CA LYS A 719 30.41 15.92 -2.72
C LYS A 719 30.00 16.49 -1.37
N ARG A 720 29.58 15.61 -0.45
CA ARG A 720 29.29 16.01 0.93
C ARG A 720 30.61 16.10 1.69
N GLU A 721 30.97 17.28 2.17
CA GLU A 721 32.28 17.48 2.83
C GLU A 721 32.17 17.34 4.35
N LYS A 722 31.20 18.03 4.97
CA LYS A 722 31.10 18.11 6.44
C LYS A 722 29.67 18.17 6.97
N LEU A 723 29.46 17.54 8.12
CA LEU A 723 28.28 17.72 8.98
C LEU A 723 28.74 18.26 10.36
N LEU A 724 28.29 19.46 10.72
CA LEU A 724 28.63 20.10 11.98
C LEU A 724 27.41 20.24 12.88
N LEU A 725 27.62 20.16 14.21
CA LEU A 725 26.59 20.45 15.20
C LEU A 725 26.98 21.68 16.02
N ARG A 726 26.35 22.83 15.74
CA ARG A 726 26.64 24.11 16.43
C ARG A 726 25.40 24.64 17.13
N ARG A 727 25.50 24.88 18.44
CA ARG A 727 24.40 25.44 19.27
C ARG A 727 23.06 24.69 19.09
N GLY A 728 23.11 23.38 18.83
CA GLY A 728 21.92 22.54 18.62
C GLY A 728 21.33 22.58 17.20
N GLN A 729 22.01 23.21 16.25
CA GLN A 729 21.64 23.22 14.83
C GLN A 729 22.64 22.39 14.02
N TRP A 730 22.12 21.65 13.05
CA TRP A 730 22.91 20.97 12.04
C TRP A 730 23.33 21.98 10.98
N LEU A 731 24.60 21.92 10.60
CA LEU A 731 25.15 22.63 9.46
C LEU A 731 25.75 21.60 8.51
N LEU A 732 25.09 21.43 7.36
CA LEU A 732 25.54 20.57 6.28
C LEU A 732 26.35 21.43 5.30
N LEU A 733 27.53 20.99 4.89
CA LEU A 733 28.36 21.69 3.92
C LEU A 733 28.57 20.80 2.69
N HIS A 734 28.15 21.30 1.54
CA HIS A 734 28.31 20.64 0.23
C HIS A 734 29.36 21.39 -0.59
N GLU A 735 30.27 20.65 -1.22
CA GLU A 735 31.27 21.18 -2.16
C GLU A 735 30.88 20.81 -3.61
N PHE A 736 31.10 21.76 -4.51
CA PHE A 736 30.80 21.61 -5.93
C PHE A 736 32.02 22.00 -6.76
N ASN A 737 32.14 21.40 -7.94
CA ASN A 737 33.05 21.90 -8.97
C ASN A 737 32.38 22.99 -9.85
N TYR A 738 31.63 23.88 -9.22
CA TYR A 738 31.04 25.05 -9.87
C TYR A 738 31.97 26.25 -9.72
N ASP A 739 31.85 27.22 -10.63
CA ASP A 739 32.49 28.51 -10.43
C ASP A 739 31.88 29.24 -9.21
N SER A 740 32.67 30.14 -8.61
CA SER A 740 32.27 30.85 -7.39
C SER A 740 31.03 31.72 -7.54
N ASP A 741 30.74 32.23 -8.74
CA ASP A 741 29.55 33.06 -8.99
C ASP A 741 28.29 32.20 -8.98
N LEU A 742 28.31 31.05 -9.66
CA LEU A 742 27.19 30.10 -9.65
C LEU A 742 26.87 29.61 -8.23
N ILE A 743 27.90 29.30 -7.43
CA ILE A 743 27.72 28.88 -6.02
C ILE A 743 27.06 30.00 -5.20
N ALA A 744 27.54 31.24 -5.32
CA ALA A 744 26.96 32.38 -4.64
C ALA A 744 25.48 32.56 -5.01
N ARG A 745 25.14 32.49 -6.30
CA ARG A 745 23.76 32.62 -6.78
C ARG A 745 22.86 31.47 -6.31
N LEU A 746 23.35 30.23 -6.32
CA LEU A 746 22.60 29.07 -5.81
C LEU A 746 22.24 29.23 -4.33
N SER A 747 23.18 29.73 -3.52
CA SER A 747 22.92 30.01 -2.10
C SER A 747 21.80 31.06 -1.91
N VAL A 748 21.76 32.09 -2.76
CA VAL A 748 20.73 33.13 -2.76
C VAL A 748 19.36 32.57 -3.19
N VAL A 749 19.32 31.73 -4.22
CA VAL A 749 18.07 31.10 -4.69
C VAL A 749 17.51 30.16 -3.62
N ALA A 750 18.35 29.29 -3.05
CA ALA A 750 17.92 28.38 -2.00
C ALA A 750 17.40 29.16 -0.77
N TRP A 751 18.08 30.24 -0.38
CA TRP A 751 17.62 31.14 0.69
C TRP A 751 16.24 31.75 0.40
N ALA A 752 16.07 32.29 -0.81
CA ALA A 752 14.81 32.88 -1.26
C ALA A 752 13.66 31.86 -1.37
N TRP A 753 13.97 30.56 -1.45
CA TRP A 753 12.99 29.47 -1.47
C TRP A 753 12.75 28.82 -0.11
N GLY A 754 13.21 29.45 0.98
CA GLY A 754 12.89 29.04 2.35
C GLY A 754 13.85 28.03 2.96
N TYR A 755 15.00 27.78 2.32
CA TYR A 755 16.10 27.05 2.93
C TYR A 755 17.00 28.01 3.70
N ASP A 756 17.48 27.64 4.88
CA ASP A 756 18.46 28.46 5.61
C ASP A 756 19.86 28.18 5.04
N ALA A 757 20.04 28.58 3.78
CA ALA A 757 21.23 28.34 2.98
C ALA A 757 22.29 29.42 3.24
N LEU A 758 23.57 29.04 3.19
CA LEU A 758 24.70 29.93 3.36
C LEU A 758 25.80 29.62 2.34
N LEU A 759 26.52 30.66 1.92
CA LEU A 759 27.71 30.51 1.10
C LEU A 759 28.87 29.99 1.96
N TRP A 760 29.60 29.01 1.46
CA TRP A 760 30.83 28.49 2.06
C TRP A 760 31.92 28.40 0.98
N GLU A 761 33.20 28.45 1.37
CA GLU A 761 34.38 28.71 0.50
C GLU A 761 34.36 28.03 -0.87
N LYS A 762 33.85 26.79 -0.95
CA LYS A 762 33.77 25.98 -2.19
C LYS A 762 32.37 25.40 -2.46
N GLY A 763 31.33 25.95 -1.84
CA GLY A 763 29.98 25.45 -2.07
C GLY A 763 28.88 26.10 -1.22
N VAL A 764 27.81 25.36 -0.99
CA VAL A 764 26.61 25.85 -0.30
C VAL A 764 26.37 25.01 0.94
N GLY A 765 26.13 25.68 2.07
CA GLY A 765 25.74 25.05 3.31
C GLY A 765 24.25 25.16 3.59
N LEU A 766 23.69 24.19 4.30
CA LEU A 766 22.31 24.20 4.79
C LEU A 766 22.30 24.14 6.32
N ARG A 767 21.64 25.11 6.95
CA ARG A 767 21.40 25.11 8.40
C ARG A 767 20.01 24.55 8.70
N LEU A 768 19.93 23.60 9.62
CA LEU A 768 18.67 22.99 10.06
C LEU A 768 18.63 22.88 11.58
N SER A 769 17.45 23.02 12.17
CA SER A 769 17.26 22.68 13.59
C SER A 769 17.23 21.17 13.74
N ALA A 770 17.85 20.64 14.81
CA ALA A 770 17.76 19.21 15.09
C ALA A 770 16.29 18.75 15.19
N PRO A 771 15.94 17.59 14.61
CA PRO A 771 14.58 17.07 14.70
C PRO A 771 14.22 16.86 16.17
N LYS A 772 13.07 17.42 16.58
CA LYS A 772 12.54 17.18 17.92
C LYS A 772 11.73 15.90 17.87
N ARG A 773 12.15 14.90 18.63
CA ARG A 773 11.34 13.68 18.80
C ARG A 773 10.08 14.04 19.59
N SER A 774 8.92 13.65 19.07
CA SER A 774 7.68 13.77 19.83
C SER A 774 7.77 12.89 21.07
N PRO A 775 7.30 13.36 22.25
CA PRO A 775 7.19 12.48 23.41
C PRO A 775 6.26 11.32 23.06
N LYS A 776 6.60 10.08 23.49
CA LYS A 776 5.69 8.94 23.37
C LYS A 776 4.39 9.32 24.06
N ASN A 777 3.28 9.34 23.30
CA ASN A 777 1.97 9.49 23.91
C ASN A 777 1.76 8.29 24.83
N GLN A 778 1.63 8.53 26.14
CA GLN A 778 1.22 7.48 27.06
C GLN A 778 -0.11 6.94 26.57
N ALA A 779 -0.22 5.61 26.45
CA ALA A 779 -1.46 4.93 26.13
C ALA A 779 -2.53 5.39 27.13
N ARG A 780 -3.40 6.32 26.69
CA ARG A 780 -4.60 6.63 27.46
C ARG A 780 -5.48 5.39 27.33
N GLN A 781 -5.98 4.86 28.44
CA GLN A 781 -7.08 3.89 28.39
C GLN A 781 -8.30 4.58 27.78
N ILE A 782 -8.38 4.53 26.46
CA ILE A 782 -9.52 5.01 25.68
C ILE A 782 -10.40 3.80 25.45
N THR A 783 -11.65 3.87 25.88
CA THR A 783 -12.68 2.93 25.44
C THR A 783 -12.88 3.11 23.94
N CYS A 784 -12.42 2.14 23.14
CA CYS A 784 -12.60 2.14 21.69
C CYS A 784 -13.78 1.23 21.32
N PRO A 785 -14.91 1.77 20.82
CA PRO A 785 -16.00 0.94 20.32
C PRO A 785 -15.56 0.15 19.07
N GLN A 786 -16.29 -0.92 18.78
CA GLN A 786 -16.03 -1.70 17.56
C GLN A 786 -16.35 -0.85 16.31
N PRO A 787 -15.47 -0.85 15.28
CA PRO A 787 -15.75 -0.16 14.02
C PRO A 787 -16.97 -0.74 13.29
N PRO A 788 -17.75 0.10 12.56
CA PRO A 788 -18.93 -0.35 11.82
C PRO A 788 -18.54 -1.31 10.68
N ASP A 789 -19.44 -2.22 10.34
CA ASP A 789 -19.32 -3.24 9.28
C ASP A 789 -20.45 -3.20 8.25
N ASP A 790 -21.43 -2.32 8.42
CA ASP A 790 -22.68 -2.28 7.65
C ASP A 790 -22.82 -1.01 6.80
N ARG A 791 -21.86 -0.08 6.85
CA ARG A 791 -21.88 1.16 6.07
C ARG A 791 -20.52 1.61 5.56
N LEU A 792 -20.58 2.41 4.50
CA LEU A 792 -19.44 3.15 3.96
C LEU A 792 -18.81 4.07 5.03
N LEU A 793 -17.47 4.05 5.08
CA LEU A 793 -16.66 4.99 5.83
C LEU A 793 -16.00 6.01 4.90
N LEU A 794 -16.27 7.29 5.15
CA LEU A 794 -15.65 8.41 4.45
C LEU A 794 -14.17 8.55 4.86
N SER A 795 -13.36 9.19 4.02
CA SER A 795 -11.91 9.34 4.23
C SER A 795 -11.59 9.92 5.62
N LYS A 796 -12.34 10.95 6.05
CA LYS A 796 -12.14 11.55 7.36
C LYS A 796 -12.50 10.62 8.52
N GLU A 797 -13.59 9.86 8.38
CA GLU A 797 -14.00 8.88 9.40
C GLU A 797 -12.96 7.75 9.52
N VAL A 798 -12.38 7.30 8.41
CA VAL A 798 -11.31 6.29 8.40
C VAL A 798 -10.09 6.81 9.16
N GLU A 799 -9.63 8.03 8.90
CA GLU A 799 -8.52 8.65 9.63
C GLU A 799 -8.81 8.75 11.14
N ASP A 800 -10.03 9.15 11.51
CA ASP A 800 -10.44 9.25 12.92
C ASP A 800 -10.48 7.88 13.61
N TRP A 801 -10.91 6.83 12.92
CA TRP A 801 -10.86 5.46 13.42
C TRP A 801 -9.43 4.95 13.58
N ILE A 802 -8.56 5.18 12.60
CA ILE A 802 -7.14 4.80 12.66
C ILE A 802 -6.50 5.42 13.90
N HIS A 803 -6.65 6.73 14.12
CA HIS A 803 -6.10 7.39 15.30
C HIS A 803 -6.70 6.91 16.62
N ARG A 804 -8.00 6.60 16.65
CA ARG A 804 -8.65 6.04 17.84
C ARG A 804 -8.09 4.64 18.17
N LEU A 805 -7.90 3.80 17.15
CA LEU A 805 -7.32 2.46 17.30
C LEU A 805 -5.84 2.52 17.71
N GLY A 806 -5.07 3.49 17.21
CA GLY A 806 -3.70 3.74 17.64
C GLY A 806 -3.54 4.12 19.13
N GLY A 807 -4.66 4.36 19.84
CA GLY A 807 -4.67 4.51 21.30
C GLY A 807 -4.80 3.21 22.09
N LEU A 808 -5.07 2.07 21.42
CA LEU A 808 -5.17 0.76 22.06
C LEU A 808 -3.79 0.18 22.37
N PRO A 809 -3.66 -0.71 23.38
CA PRO A 809 -2.42 -1.43 23.64
C PRO A 809 -1.93 -2.18 22.41
N ASN A 810 -0.60 -2.23 22.21
CA ASN A 810 0.06 -2.92 21.10
C ASN A 810 -0.24 -2.38 19.70
N LEU A 811 -1.00 -1.29 19.57
CA LEU A 811 -1.23 -0.62 18.29
C LEU A 811 -0.42 0.66 18.21
N SER A 812 0.14 0.92 17.04
CA SER A 812 0.78 2.18 16.70
C SER A 812 0.34 2.66 15.33
N VAL A 813 0.29 3.98 15.15
CA VAL A 813 -0.14 4.64 13.91
C VAL A 813 0.90 5.65 13.48
N TRP A 814 1.16 5.68 12.18
CA TRP A 814 2.12 6.61 11.58
C TRP A 814 1.78 6.85 10.10
N GLN A 815 2.30 7.94 9.54
CA GLN A 815 2.07 8.29 8.14
C GLN A 815 3.04 7.51 7.26
N ALA A 816 2.52 6.51 6.54
CA ALA A 816 3.31 5.62 5.68
C ALA A 816 3.66 6.24 4.32
N GLY A 817 2.83 7.16 3.84
CA GLY A 817 3.05 7.81 2.55
C GLY A 817 2.11 8.99 2.33
N HIS A 818 2.04 9.41 1.08
CA HIS A 818 1.08 10.40 0.61
C HIS A 818 0.68 10.11 -0.83
N THR A 819 -0.54 10.48 -1.19
CA THR A 819 -1.06 10.34 -2.54
C THR A 819 -0.53 11.42 -3.47
N TRP A 820 -0.77 11.30 -4.78
CA TRP A 820 -0.43 12.31 -5.79
C TRP A 820 -0.91 13.73 -5.43
N GLN A 821 -2.10 13.88 -4.84
CA GLN A 821 -2.62 15.19 -4.39
C GLN A 821 -2.17 15.57 -2.97
N GLY A 822 -1.27 14.79 -2.35
CA GLY A 822 -0.69 15.08 -1.04
C GLY A 822 -1.55 14.67 0.15
N ARG A 823 -2.59 13.84 -0.03
CA ARG A 823 -3.35 13.27 1.10
C ARG A 823 -2.49 12.26 1.82
N LYS A 824 -2.58 12.22 3.15
CA LYS A 824 -1.81 11.28 3.96
C LYS A 824 -2.34 9.88 3.79
N VAL A 825 -1.42 8.92 3.66
CA VAL A 825 -1.72 7.49 3.75
C VAL A 825 -1.17 6.99 5.07
N TRP A 826 -2.03 6.40 5.90
CA TRP A 826 -1.72 5.98 7.26
C TRP A 826 -1.51 4.46 7.34
N ALA A 827 -0.49 4.03 8.08
CA ALA A 827 -0.32 2.64 8.47
C ALA A 827 -0.67 2.44 9.94
N LEU A 828 -1.15 1.24 10.26
CA LEU A 828 -1.37 0.76 11.61
C LEU A 828 -0.56 -0.51 11.82
N GLU A 829 0.22 -0.57 12.91
CA GLU A 829 1.03 -1.74 13.26
C GLU A 829 0.48 -2.32 14.57
N ALA A 830 -0.01 -3.56 14.54
CA ALA A 830 -0.39 -4.35 15.71
C ALA A 830 0.76 -5.30 16.05
N VAL A 831 1.58 -4.90 17.02
CA VAL A 831 2.83 -5.55 17.40
C VAL A 831 2.95 -5.52 18.91
N LEU A 832 3.33 -6.63 19.53
CA LEU A 832 3.58 -6.66 20.96
C LEU A 832 4.70 -5.66 21.32
N GLN A 833 4.40 -4.68 22.18
CA GLN A 833 5.40 -3.70 22.58
C GLN A 833 6.51 -4.36 23.40
N SER A 834 7.75 -4.30 22.91
CA SER A 834 8.94 -4.72 23.64
C SER A 834 9.23 -3.73 24.79
N GLY A 835 9.72 -4.22 25.93
CA GLY A 835 9.90 -3.44 27.17
C GLY A 835 10.95 -2.31 27.16
N GLY A 836 11.48 -1.89 26.01
CA GLY A 836 12.51 -0.84 25.89
C GLY A 836 12.13 0.33 24.97
N ARG A 837 12.77 1.49 25.15
CA ARG A 837 12.50 2.70 24.38
C ARG A 837 12.83 2.55 22.89
N PHE A 838 13.93 1.89 22.57
CA PHE A 838 14.42 1.70 21.22
C PHE A 838 14.27 0.24 20.81
N VAL A 839 13.49 0.00 19.76
CA VAL A 839 13.17 -1.34 19.25
C VAL A 839 13.92 -1.58 17.94
N SER A 840 14.47 -2.77 17.76
CA SER A 840 15.06 -3.25 16.52
C SER A 840 13.97 -3.63 15.52
N GLN A 841 13.84 -2.90 14.42
CA GLN A 841 12.91 -3.31 13.37
C GLN A 841 13.42 -4.56 12.64
N ALA A 842 14.72 -4.59 12.34
CA ALA A 842 15.34 -5.68 11.58
C ALA A 842 15.22 -7.05 12.27
N ARG A 843 15.29 -7.10 13.62
CA ARG A 843 15.11 -8.34 14.38
C ARG A 843 13.65 -8.60 14.74
N SER A 844 12.82 -7.57 14.94
CA SER A 844 11.39 -7.78 15.23
C SER A 844 10.65 -8.53 14.11
N ARG A 845 10.99 -8.23 12.84
CA ARG A 845 10.44 -8.95 11.68
C ARG A 845 10.93 -10.40 11.54
N LEU A 846 12.05 -10.75 12.18
CA LEU A 846 12.58 -12.13 12.22
C LEU A 846 12.00 -12.91 13.40
N ALA A 847 11.84 -12.24 14.55
CA ALA A 847 11.35 -12.84 15.79
C ALA A 847 9.93 -13.41 15.62
N LYS A 848 9.08 -12.71 14.86
CA LYS A 848 7.69 -13.10 14.61
C LYS A 848 7.35 -12.90 13.13
N PRO A 849 6.69 -13.88 12.47
CA PRO A 849 6.23 -13.68 11.11
C PRO A 849 5.18 -12.57 11.05
N THR A 850 5.11 -11.90 9.91
CA THR A 850 4.22 -10.76 9.70
C THR A 850 3.18 -11.04 8.61
N LEU A 851 1.93 -10.68 8.90
CA LEU A 851 0.86 -10.50 7.91
C LEU A 851 0.76 -9.00 7.56
N LEU A 852 0.84 -8.67 6.27
CA LEU A 852 0.46 -7.35 5.75
C LEU A 852 -0.98 -7.43 5.21
N PHE A 853 -1.86 -6.54 5.67
CA PHE A 853 -3.22 -6.39 5.15
C PHE A 853 -3.32 -5.03 4.44
N ASN A 854 -3.36 -5.05 3.12
CA ASN A 854 -3.63 -3.86 2.30
C ASN A 854 -5.13 -3.77 2.01
N ALA A 855 -5.72 -2.59 2.24
CA ALA A 855 -7.12 -2.34 2.04
C ALA A 855 -7.35 -1.10 1.19
N ARG A 856 -8.41 -1.16 0.38
CA ARG A 856 -8.96 -0.05 -0.40
C ARG A 856 -7.91 0.60 -1.32
N HIS A 857 -7.16 -0.27 -2.00
CA HIS A 857 -6.35 0.08 -3.17
C HIS A 857 -7.25 0.66 -4.27
N HIS A 858 -8.41 0.06 -4.48
CA HIS A 858 -9.48 0.68 -5.23
C HIS A 858 -10.48 1.36 -4.31
N ALA A 859 -10.87 2.59 -4.63
CA ALA A 859 -11.66 3.38 -3.70
C ALA A 859 -13.11 2.91 -3.54
N ASN A 860 -13.71 2.38 -4.61
CA ASN A 860 -15.09 1.89 -4.67
C ASN A 860 -15.28 0.48 -4.06
N GLU A 861 -14.19 -0.22 -3.74
CA GLU A 861 -14.16 -1.53 -3.06
C GLU A 861 -14.07 -1.31 -1.53
N VAL A 862 -15.22 -1.08 -0.89
CA VAL A 862 -15.29 -0.36 0.39
C VAL A 862 -15.12 -1.23 1.63
N SER A 863 -15.40 -2.53 1.55
CA SER A 863 -15.49 -3.42 2.71
C SER A 863 -14.14 -3.78 3.33
N SER A 864 -13.08 -3.78 2.53
CA SER A 864 -11.71 -4.06 2.96
C SER A 864 -11.24 -3.12 4.09
N THR A 865 -11.59 -1.82 4.03
CA THR A 865 -11.29 -0.86 5.10
C THR A 865 -11.96 -1.24 6.40
N ASN A 866 -13.25 -1.56 6.38
CA ASN A 866 -14.00 -1.93 7.57
C ASN A 866 -13.42 -3.22 8.19
N ALA A 867 -13.05 -4.21 7.36
CA ALA A 867 -12.43 -5.45 7.80
C ALA A 867 -11.06 -5.22 8.47
N ALA A 868 -10.20 -4.39 7.86
CA ALA A 868 -8.89 -4.04 8.43
C ALA A 868 -9.04 -3.34 9.79
N LEU A 869 -9.94 -2.37 9.91
CA LEU A 869 -10.19 -1.65 11.16
C LEU A 869 -10.74 -2.57 12.26
N ARG A 870 -11.65 -3.49 11.92
CA ARG A 870 -12.21 -4.46 12.89
C ARG A 870 -11.19 -5.49 13.35
N LEU A 871 -10.32 -5.96 12.46
CA LEU A 871 -9.24 -6.86 12.85
C LEU A 871 -8.24 -6.15 13.77
N ALA A 872 -7.85 -4.91 13.45
CA ALA A 872 -7.01 -4.09 14.31
C ALA A 872 -7.65 -3.86 15.69
N HIS A 873 -8.95 -3.56 15.74
CA HIS A 873 -9.72 -3.46 16.99
C HIS A 873 -9.66 -4.75 17.80
N PHE A 874 -9.92 -5.90 17.17
CA PHE A 874 -9.87 -7.21 17.82
C PHE A 874 -8.49 -7.51 18.42
N LEU A 875 -7.41 -7.24 17.67
CA LEU A 875 -6.03 -7.47 18.11
C LEU A 875 -5.64 -6.57 19.29
N GLY A 876 -6.13 -5.33 19.32
CA GLY A 876 -5.80 -4.33 20.36
C GLY A 876 -6.68 -4.33 21.59
N SER A 877 -7.92 -4.82 21.48
CA SER A 877 -8.94 -4.69 22.54
C SER A 877 -9.30 -6.00 23.25
N THR A 878 -8.89 -7.15 22.73
CA THR A 878 -9.25 -8.47 23.29
C THR A 878 -8.04 -9.24 23.84
N PRO A 879 -8.21 -10.05 24.91
CA PRO A 879 -7.14 -10.91 25.41
C PRO A 879 -6.62 -11.91 24.35
N LYS A 880 -7.53 -12.50 23.57
CA LYS A 880 -7.18 -13.43 22.47
C LYS A 880 -6.33 -12.74 21.41
N GLY A 881 -6.66 -11.49 21.06
CA GLY A 881 -5.85 -10.66 20.17
C GLY A 881 -4.45 -10.41 20.71
N GLY A 882 -4.34 -10.00 21.98
CA GLY A 882 -3.05 -9.82 22.64
C GLY A 882 -2.19 -11.10 22.71
N ASP A 883 -2.83 -12.25 22.94
CA ASP A 883 -2.15 -13.55 22.91
C ASP A 883 -1.65 -13.95 21.51
N MET A 884 -2.37 -13.58 20.45
CA MET A 884 -1.89 -13.77 19.08
C MET A 884 -0.65 -12.91 18.79
N LEU A 885 -0.64 -11.65 19.23
CA LEU A 885 0.49 -10.73 19.03
C LEU A 885 1.78 -11.15 19.76
N LYS A 886 1.70 -12.10 20.70
CA LYS A 886 2.90 -12.75 21.25
C LYS A 886 3.65 -13.59 20.22
N LYS A 887 3.01 -13.98 19.13
CA LYS A 887 3.56 -14.93 18.14
C LYS A 887 3.58 -14.39 16.70
N VAL A 888 2.75 -13.41 16.37
CA VAL A 888 2.68 -12.82 15.03
C VAL A 888 2.68 -11.30 15.09
N ASN A 889 3.14 -10.66 14.01
CA ASN A 889 2.92 -9.24 13.76
C ASN A 889 1.82 -9.08 12.71
N VAL A 890 0.97 -8.06 12.85
CA VAL A 890 -0.02 -7.71 11.81
C VAL A 890 0.08 -6.23 11.51
N VAL A 891 0.23 -5.90 10.24
CA VAL A 891 0.38 -4.51 9.78
C VAL A 891 -0.63 -4.19 8.70
N PHE A 892 -1.17 -2.97 8.73
CA PHE A 892 -2.33 -2.60 7.94
C PHE A 892 -2.07 -1.30 7.18
N ILE A 893 -2.63 -1.23 5.97
CA ILE A 893 -2.93 0.02 5.27
C ILE A 893 -4.46 0.05 5.11
N PRO A 894 -5.20 0.67 6.04
CA PRO A 894 -6.66 0.61 6.02
C PRO A 894 -7.31 1.41 4.87
N LEU A 895 -6.59 2.38 4.32
CA LEU A 895 -6.99 3.18 3.17
C LEU A 895 -5.75 3.60 2.39
N GLU A 896 -5.46 2.90 1.30
CA GLU A 896 -4.31 3.22 0.44
C GLU A 896 -4.64 4.35 -0.54
N ASN A 897 -5.75 4.25 -1.27
CA ASN A 897 -6.11 5.19 -2.34
C ASN A 897 -7.01 6.33 -1.84
N ALA A 898 -6.43 7.22 -1.02
CA ALA A 898 -7.18 8.36 -0.47
C ALA A 898 -7.64 9.39 -1.54
N ASP A 899 -6.95 9.48 -2.68
CA ASP A 899 -7.35 10.37 -3.79
C ASP A 899 -8.54 9.80 -4.57
N GLY A 900 -8.56 8.49 -4.79
CA GLY A 900 -9.72 7.79 -5.35
C GLY A 900 -10.94 7.92 -4.44
N VAL A 901 -10.77 7.81 -3.11
CA VAL A 901 -11.89 8.03 -2.17
C VAL A 901 -12.41 9.46 -2.22
N ALA A 902 -11.54 10.46 -2.39
CA ALA A 902 -12.01 11.83 -2.62
C ALA A 902 -12.81 11.97 -3.92
N THR A 903 -12.47 11.19 -4.96
CA THR A 903 -13.28 11.10 -6.18
C THR A 903 -14.60 10.40 -5.92
N LEU A 904 -14.60 9.30 -5.19
CA LEU A 904 -15.81 8.57 -4.80
C LEU A 904 -16.78 9.50 -4.06
N GLU A 905 -16.31 10.20 -3.03
CA GLU A 905 -17.11 11.14 -2.24
C GLU A 905 -17.73 12.27 -3.07
N GLU A 906 -17.03 12.72 -4.11
CA GLU A 906 -17.55 13.71 -5.07
C GLU A 906 -18.65 13.14 -5.97
N LEU A 907 -18.63 11.84 -6.24
CA LEU A 907 -19.57 11.14 -7.12
C LEU A 907 -20.78 10.55 -6.37
N LEU A 908 -20.68 10.31 -5.06
CA LEU A 908 -21.73 9.69 -4.23
C LEU A 908 -23.09 10.40 -4.25
N PRO A 909 -23.21 11.75 -4.24
CA PRO A 909 -24.52 12.39 -4.09
C PRO A 909 -25.51 12.01 -5.21
N GLY A 910 -26.54 11.25 -4.86
CA GLY A 910 -27.52 10.72 -5.82
C GLY A 910 -27.07 9.47 -6.58
N ALA A 911 -26.02 8.80 -6.11
CA ALA A 911 -25.42 7.60 -6.68
C ALA A 911 -24.86 6.67 -5.58
N GLU A 912 -25.46 6.69 -4.38
CA GLU A 912 -24.90 6.07 -3.17
C GLU A 912 -24.71 4.55 -3.26
N ASP A 913 -25.44 3.87 -4.14
CA ASP A 913 -25.29 2.43 -4.40
C ASP A 913 -25.14 2.11 -5.90
N HIS A 914 -24.42 2.98 -6.61
CA HIS A 914 -23.86 2.69 -7.94
C HIS A 914 -22.45 2.12 -7.82
N LYS A 915 -21.95 1.38 -8.82
CA LYS A 915 -20.58 0.81 -8.80
C LYS A 915 -19.47 1.86 -8.77
N LEU A 916 -19.70 2.99 -9.45
CA LEU A 916 -18.81 4.16 -9.55
C LEU A 916 -17.36 3.79 -9.93
N HIS A 917 -17.17 3.00 -10.99
CA HIS A 917 -15.82 2.60 -11.44
C HIS A 917 -14.91 3.78 -11.79
N ALA A 918 -15.47 4.95 -12.09
CA ALA A 918 -14.70 6.19 -12.28
C ALA A 918 -13.90 6.63 -11.03
N ALA A 919 -14.26 6.15 -9.84
CA ALA A 919 -13.53 6.39 -8.59
C ALA A 919 -12.52 5.30 -8.25
N ARG A 920 -12.45 4.20 -9.02
CA ARG A 920 -11.63 3.03 -8.71
C ARG A 920 -10.16 3.38 -8.47
N TYR A 921 -9.58 4.20 -9.34
CA TYR A 921 -8.15 4.47 -9.39
C TYR A 921 -7.73 5.78 -8.70
N ASN A 922 -6.44 6.13 -8.79
CA ASN A 922 -5.87 7.32 -8.13
C ASN A 922 -6.39 8.66 -8.70
N ALA A 923 -5.80 9.77 -8.26
CA ALA A 923 -6.17 11.13 -8.68
C ALA A 923 -6.22 11.39 -10.20
N LEU A 924 -5.50 10.60 -11.01
CA LEU A 924 -5.47 10.73 -12.47
C LEU A 924 -6.22 9.58 -13.17
N GLY A 925 -7.01 8.78 -12.43
CA GLY A 925 -7.73 7.63 -12.97
C GLY A 925 -6.81 6.50 -13.40
N THR A 926 -5.67 6.31 -12.72
CA THR A 926 -4.62 5.37 -13.11
C THR A 926 -4.37 4.27 -12.08
N GLU A 927 -4.30 3.03 -12.54
CA GLU A 927 -3.81 1.87 -11.80
C GLU A 927 -2.29 2.02 -11.53
N TYR A 928 -1.89 1.89 -10.27
CA TYR A 928 -0.51 2.13 -9.80
C TYR A 928 0.12 0.93 -9.08
N TYR A 929 -0.45 -0.27 -9.16
CA TYR A 929 0.14 -1.46 -8.54
C TYR A 929 1.58 -1.76 -9.02
N ALA A 930 1.84 -1.58 -10.32
CA ALA A 930 3.18 -1.79 -10.88
C ALA A 930 4.21 -0.83 -10.27
N ASP A 931 3.77 0.35 -9.82
CA ASP A 931 4.61 1.38 -9.24
C ASP A 931 5.19 0.97 -7.87
N TYR A 932 4.70 -0.10 -7.22
CA TYR A 932 5.33 -0.64 -6.00
C TYR A 932 6.77 -1.12 -6.21
N TYR A 933 7.17 -1.38 -7.46
CA TYR A 933 8.47 -1.95 -7.81
C TYR A 933 9.42 -0.93 -8.45
N GLU A 934 8.98 0.33 -8.59
CA GLU A 934 9.73 1.41 -9.21
C GLU A 934 10.35 2.33 -8.13
N ASP A 935 11.58 2.80 -8.35
CA ASP A 935 12.26 3.73 -7.44
C ASP A 935 12.94 4.88 -8.22
N PRO A 936 12.41 6.12 -8.15
CA PRO A 936 11.16 6.50 -7.50
C PRO A 936 9.92 6.00 -8.28
N PRO A 937 8.78 5.75 -7.61
CA PRO A 937 7.54 5.38 -8.29
C PRO A 937 6.94 6.55 -9.09
N ARG A 938 6.19 6.26 -10.16
CA ARG A 938 5.47 7.30 -10.93
C ARG A 938 4.45 8.04 -10.07
N PHE A 939 3.80 7.32 -9.15
CA PHE A 939 2.82 7.85 -8.21
C PHE A 939 3.28 7.59 -6.78
N PRO A 940 3.32 8.64 -5.92
CA PRO A 940 3.75 8.48 -4.53
C PRO A 940 2.76 7.63 -3.71
N ASP A 941 1.54 7.41 -4.21
CA ASP A 941 0.53 6.49 -3.69
C ASP A 941 1.13 5.09 -3.41
N ALA A 942 2.03 4.63 -4.27
CA ALA A 942 2.69 3.32 -4.15
C ALA A 942 3.66 3.21 -2.95
N LEU A 943 4.14 4.34 -2.41
CA LEU A 943 5.16 4.35 -1.35
C LEU A 943 4.68 3.74 -0.04
N ALA A 944 3.37 3.76 0.24
CA ALA A 944 2.82 3.26 1.49
C ALA A 944 2.97 1.73 1.60
N LYS A 945 2.43 0.97 0.64
CA LYS A 945 2.55 -0.50 0.62
C LYS A 945 3.99 -0.94 0.41
N ALA A 946 4.72 -0.33 -0.53
CA ALA A 946 6.13 -0.66 -0.77
C ALA A 946 7.01 -0.42 0.46
N GLY A 947 6.82 0.72 1.15
CA GLY A 947 7.56 1.06 2.36
C GLY A 947 7.23 0.17 3.55
N LEU A 948 5.94 -0.14 3.76
CA LEU A 948 5.51 -1.04 4.84
C LEU A 948 5.98 -2.48 4.58
N TRP A 949 5.94 -2.94 3.32
CA TRP A 949 6.51 -4.23 2.92
C TRP A 949 8.02 -4.28 3.17
N ALA A 950 8.79 -3.26 2.77
CA ALA A 950 10.24 -3.21 3.01
C ALA A 950 10.61 -3.19 4.51
N ARG A 951 9.78 -2.53 5.33
CA ARG A 951 9.93 -2.47 6.79
C ARG A 951 9.72 -3.83 7.47
N TRP A 952 8.71 -4.57 7.03
CA TRP A 952 8.25 -5.78 7.73
C TRP A 952 8.61 -7.11 7.07
N LEU A 953 8.98 -7.09 5.78
CA LEU A 953 9.27 -8.29 4.99
C LEU A 953 8.25 -9.42 5.22
N PRO A 954 6.95 -9.14 5.01
CA PRO A 954 5.86 -10.00 5.47
C PRO A 954 5.89 -11.36 4.77
N ARG A 955 5.59 -12.41 5.55
CA ARG A 955 5.49 -13.78 5.03
C ARG A 955 4.18 -13.99 4.28
N LEU A 956 3.11 -13.35 4.73
CA LEU A 956 1.82 -13.36 4.04
C LEU A 956 1.38 -11.92 3.76
N CYS A 957 0.81 -11.70 2.59
CA CYS A 957 0.11 -10.46 2.24
C CYS A 957 -1.36 -10.80 1.92
N LEU A 958 -2.30 -10.07 2.50
CA LEU A 958 -3.69 -10.06 2.08
C LEU A 958 -3.96 -8.72 1.38
N ASP A 959 -4.26 -8.78 0.09
CA ASP A 959 -4.71 -7.64 -0.69
C ASP A 959 -6.21 -7.77 -0.93
N ALA A 960 -6.99 -6.95 -0.22
CA ALA A 960 -8.43 -7.09 -0.17
C ALA A 960 -9.12 -6.17 -1.19
N HIS A 961 -9.86 -6.78 -2.10
CA HIS A 961 -10.51 -6.18 -3.25
C HIS A 961 -12.00 -6.54 -3.33
N GLY A 962 -12.67 -6.01 -4.34
CA GLY A 962 -14.04 -6.38 -4.64
C GLY A 962 -14.48 -6.14 -6.08
N VAL A 963 -15.68 -6.62 -6.35
CA VAL A 963 -16.31 -6.70 -7.67
C VAL A 963 -17.77 -6.22 -7.60
N PRO A 964 -18.41 -5.94 -8.75
CA PRO A 964 -19.80 -5.51 -8.80
C PRO A 964 -20.74 -6.38 -7.95
N SER A 965 -21.59 -5.73 -7.15
CA SER A 965 -22.57 -6.39 -6.28
C SER A 965 -23.86 -6.83 -6.99
N HIS A 966 -24.09 -6.32 -8.18
CA HIS A 966 -25.29 -6.50 -8.99
C HIS A 966 -24.94 -6.34 -10.48
N GLU A 967 -25.92 -6.54 -11.36
CA GLU A 967 -25.76 -6.43 -12.82
C GLU A 967 -24.88 -5.24 -13.23
N TRP A 968 -23.82 -5.54 -13.98
CA TRP A 968 -22.99 -4.55 -14.62
C TRP A 968 -23.34 -4.48 -16.10
N ASP A 969 -24.06 -3.44 -16.51
CA ASP A 969 -24.49 -3.24 -17.88
C ASP A 969 -24.01 -1.92 -18.50
N GLN A 970 -23.97 -1.89 -19.84
CA GLN A 970 -23.52 -0.78 -20.67
C GLN A 970 -24.36 -0.67 -21.96
N PRO A 971 -25.40 0.17 -22.00
CA PRO A 971 -26.28 0.35 -23.16
C PRO A 971 -25.54 0.59 -24.47
N PHE A 972 -24.43 1.34 -24.43
CA PHE A 972 -23.64 1.68 -25.60
C PHE A 972 -22.37 0.84 -25.74
N GLY A 973 -22.07 -0.01 -24.75
CA GLY A 973 -20.92 -0.92 -24.69
C GLY A 973 -21.24 -2.41 -24.96
N GLY A 974 -22.48 -2.76 -25.31
CA GLY A 974 -22.88 -4.14 -25.67
C GLY A 974 -23.94 -4.79 -24.79
N LEU A 975 -24.57 -4.04 -23.88
CA LEU A 975 -25.34 -4.50 -22.72
C LEU A 975 -24.44 -5.23 -21.72
N ALA A 976 -24.00 -6.46 -21.98
CA ALA A 976 -22.85 -7.02 -21.29
C ALA A 976 -21.58 -6.22 -21.66
N PRO A 977 -20.81 -5.73 -20.68
CA PRO A 977 -19.71 -4.79 -20.91
C PRO A 977 -18.61 -5.45 -21.76
N ALA A 978 -18.39 -4.93 -22.96
CA ALA A 978 -17.40 -5.49 -23.89
C ALA A 978 -15.98 -5.47 -23.31
N GLY A 979 -15.33 -6.62 -23.26
CA GLY A 979 -14.01 -6.81 -22.64
C GLY A 979 -14.07 -7.21 -21.15
N PHE A 980 -15.24 -7.16 -20.53
CA PHE A 980 -15.50 -7.56 -19.14
C PHE A 980 -16.77 -8.42 -19.04
N GLN A 981 -17.16 -9.10 -20.12
CA GLN A 981 -18.45 -9.80 -20.19
C GLN A 981 -18.62 -10.83 -19.06
N GLU A 982 -17.53 -11.46 -18.61
CA GLU A 982 -17.54 -12.42 -17.49
C GLU A 982 -18.05 -11.84 -16.15
N PHE A 983 -18.04 -10.51 -16.01
CA PHE A 983 -18.53 -9.78 -14.82
C PHE A 983 -19.94 -9.18 -15.00
N TRP A 984 -20.66 -9.50 -16.08
CA TRP A 984 -22.03 -9.02 -16.29
C TRP A 984 -22.93 -9.33 -15.08
N LEU A 985 -22.86 -10.57 -14.56
CA LEU A 985 -23.55 -11.00 -13.34
C LEU A 985 -22.56 -11.56 -12.31
N PRO A 986 -22.76 -11.29 -11.00
CA PRO A 986 -21.94 -11.92 -9.97
C PRO A 986 -22.11 -13.45 -9.95
N ARG A 987 -21.02 -14.19 -10.14
CA ARG A 987 -21.03 -15.67 -10.15
C ARG A 987 -20.90 -16.31 -8.76
N THR A 988 -20.38 -15.56 -7.80
CA THR A 988 -20.16 -15.91 -6.40
C THR A 988 -19.98 -14.62 -5.61
N MET A 989 -20.29 -14.62 -4.31
CA MET A 989 -20.09 -13.45 -3.45
C MET A 989 -18.63 -13.30 -3.04
N VAL A 990 -17.85 -14.39 -3.00
CA VAL A 990 -16.43 -14.35 -2.61
C VAL A 990 -15.59 -15.36 -3.41
N PHE A 991 -14.42 -14.92 -3.84
CA PHE A 991 -13.36 -15.77 -4.37
C PHE A 991 -11.99 -15.24 -3.97
N ALA A 992 -10.96 -16.10 -4.05
CA ALA A 992 -9.60 -15.75 -3.69
C ALA A 992 -8.59 -16.24 -4.73
N TYR A 993 -7.64 -15.37 -5.09
CA TYR A 993 -6.47 -15.76 -5.85
C TYR A 993 -5.34 -16.19 -4.90
N ILE A 994 -4.78 -17.37 -5.15
CA ILE A 994 -3.65 -17.90 -4.40
C ILE A 994 -2.53 -18.25 -5.40
N PRO A 995 -1.32 -17.68 -5.26
CA PRO A 995 -0.17 -18.02 -6.09
C PRO A 995 0.12 -19.52 -6.09
N TYR A 996 0.47 -20.06 -7.25
CA TYR A 996 0.90 -21.46 -7.44
C TYR A 996 -0.13 -22.54 -7.14
N ILE A 997 -1.38 -22.23 -6.78
CA ILE A 997 -2.37 -23.23 -6.31
C ILE A 997 -2.63 -24.38 -7.30
N GLU A 998 -2.54 -24.09 -8.60
CA GLU A 998 -2.68 -25.07 -9.69
C GLU A 998 -1.34 -25.50 -10.32
N ASP A 999 -0.21 -24.90 -9.94
CA ASP A 999 1.10 -25.23 -10.51
C ASP A 999 1.82 -26.31 -9.68
N GLU A 1000 1.51 -27.58 -9.95
CA GLU A 1000 2.04 -28.72 -9.18
C GLU A 1000 3.57 -28.86 -9.19
N LYS A 1001 4.26 -28.20 -10.13
CA LYS A 1001 5.73 -28.24 -10.23
C LYS A 1001 6.40 -27.15 -9.39
N HIS A 1002 5.66 -26.12 -8.99
CA HIS A 1002 6.22 -25.02 -8.23
C HIS A 1002 6.47 -25.44 -6.76
N PRO A 1003 7.63 -25.13 -6.16
CA PRO A 1003 7.94 -25.49 -4.77
C PRO A 1003 6.93 -24.95 -3.73
N GLY A 1004 6.25 -23.84 -4.04
CA GLY A 1004 5.20 -23.24 -3.20
C GLY A 1004 3.82 -23.91 -3.31
N ASN A 1005 3.61 -24.84 -4.24
CA ASN A 1005 2.28 -25.46 -4.45
C ASN A 1005 1.73 -26.20 -3.21
N PRO A 1006 2.52 -27.01 -2.48
CA PRO A 1006 2.00 -27.73 -1.32
C PRO A 1006 1.45 -26.80 -0.23
N GLY A 1007 2.17 -25.71 0.07
CA GLY A 1007 1.71 -24.71 1.04
C GLY A 1007 0.53 -23.89 0.53
N ALA A 1008 0.50 -23.54 -0.76
CA ALA A 1008 -0.67 -22.91 -1.38
C ALA A 1008 -1.93 -23.79 -1.25
N LYS A 1009 -1.83 -25.11 -1.55
CA LYS A 1009 -2.94 -26.07 -1.40
C LYS A 1009 -3.38 -26.21 0.06
N ALA A 1010 -2.45 -26.22 1.01
CA ALA A 1010 -2.76 -26.29 2.44
C ALA A 1010 -3.48 -25.03 2.94
N LEU A 1011 -3.01 -23.84 2.56
CA LEU A 1011 -3.63 -22.56 2.89
C LEU A 1011 -5.03 -22.46 2.26
N GLY A 1012 -5.15 -22.80 0.96
CA GLY A 1012 -6.42 -22.84 0.25
C GLY A 1012 -7.44 -23.79 0.90
N SER A 1013 -7.01 -24.99 1.29
CA SER A 1013 -7.87 -25.95 2.01
C SER A 1013 -8.34 -25.41 3.36
N SER A 1014 -7.47 -24.70 4.08
CA SER A 1014 -7.82 -24.08 5.36
C SER A 1014 -8.82 -22.94 5.20
N LEU A 1015 -8.68 -22.15 4.14
CA LEU A 1015 -9.65 -21.11 3.78
C LEU A 1015 -11.01 -21.74 3.44
N VAL A 1016 -11.07 -22.68 2.50
CA VAL A 1016 -12.32 -23.36 2.12
C VAL A 1016 -13.02 -23.98 3.33
N LYS A 1017 -12.27 -24.67 4.21
CA LYS A 1017 -12.83 -25.25 5.43
C LYS A 1017 -13.42 -24.20 6.39
N ALA A 1018 -12.84 -23.01 6.46
CA ALA A 1018 -13.37 -21.92 7.27
C ALA A 1018 -14.66 -21.36 6.64
N PHE A 1019 -14.66 -21.11 5.34
CA PHE A 1019 -15.84 -20.64 4.59
C PHE A 1019 -16.97 -21.68 4.55
N ASP A 1020 -16.67 -22.98 4.62
CA ASP A 1020 -17.67 -24.04 4.72
C ASP A 1020 -18.57 -23.95 5.96
N GLN A 1021 -18.12 -23.23 6.98
CA GLN A 1021 -18.85 -22.97 8.23
C GLN A 1021 -19.72 -21.71 8.16
N GLU A 1022 -19.57 -20.87 7.12
CA GLU A 1022 -20.32 -19.63 6.93
C GLU A 1022 -21.59 -19.86 6.10
N ASN A 1023 -22.67 -20.29 6.77
CA ASN A 1023 -23.94 -20.63 6.11
C ASN A 1023 -24.55 -19.47 5.30
N GLU A 1024 -24.45 -18.23 5.79
CA GLU A 1024 -25.00 -17.06 5.09
C GLU A 1024 -24.28 -16.82 3.75
N ILE A 1025 -22.94 -16.89 3.74
CA ILE A 1025 -22.10 -16.75 2.55
C ILE A 1025 -22.40 -17.88 1.55
N LYS A 1026 -22.43 -19.13 2.02
CA LYS A 1026 -22.75 -20.30 1.17
C LYS A 1026 -24.12 -20.18 0.51
N ASN A 1027 -25.12 -19.76 1.27
CA ASN A 1027 -26.46 -19.57 0.75
C ASN A 1027 -26.50 -18.47 -0.31
N LEU A 1028 -25.75 -17.38 -0.13
CA LEU A 1028 -25.65 -16.32 -1.13
C LEU A 1028 -24.88 -16.79 -2.38
N ASN A 1029 -23.73 -17.44 -2.23
CA ASN A 1029 -22.97 -18.04 -3.34
C ASN A 1029 -23.82 -18.99 -4.17
N GLY A 1030 -24.60 -19.87 -3.52
CA GLY A 1030 -25.50 -20.79 -4.21
C GLY A 1030 -26.61 -20.08 -5.00
N ARG A 1031 -27.17 -18.98 -4.46
CA ARG A 1031 -28.17 -18.17 -5.19
C ARG A 1031 -27.56 -17.44 -6.38
N LEU A 1032 -26.38 -16.84 -6.21
CA LEU A 1032 -25.66 -16.13 -7.27
C LEU A 1032 -25.24 -17.09 -8.39
N ALA A 1033 -24.65 -18.23 -8.04
CA ALA A 1033 -24.25 -19.25 -9.01
C ALA A 1033 -25.43 -19.78 -9.83
N ASP A 1034 -26.57 -20.06 -9.18
CA ASP A 1034 -27.79 -20.49 -9.87
C ASP A 1034 -28.29 -19.46 -10.89
N ARG A 1035 -28.36 -18.19 -10.48
CA ARG A 1035 -28.77 -17.08 -11.35
C ARG A 1035 -27.79 -16.91 -12.51
N TYR A 1036 -26.51 -16.88 -12.21
CA TYR A 1036 -25.44 -16.81 -13.19
C TYR A 1036 -25.49 -17.96 -14.21
N HIS A 1037 -25.82 -19.18 -13.77
CA HIS A 1037 -26.00 -20.31 -14.68
C HIS A 1037 -27.17 -20.11 -15.63
N ARG A 1038 -28.35 -19.78 -15.10
CA ARG A 1038 -29.58 -19.65 -15.90
C ARG A 1038 -29.46 -18.56 -16.97
N TYR A 1039 -28.95 -17.39 -16.60
CA TYR A 1039 -28.90 -16.24 -17.52
C TYR A 1039 -27.65 -16.15 -18.37
N ALA A 1040 -26.49 -16.57 -17.87
CA ALA A 1040 -25.20 -16.32 -18.50
C ALA A 1040 -24.50 -17.60 -18.98
N ARG A 1041 -24.00 -18.42 -18.05
CA ARG A 1041 -23.16 -19.60 -18.35
C ARG A 1041 -23.82 -20.60 -19.29
N ASN A 1042 -25.10 -20.92 -19.09
CA ASN A 1042 -25.82 -21.90 -19.92
C ASN A 1042 -25.97 -21.45 -21.37
N GLN A 1043 -25.90 -20.15 -21.62
CA GLN A 1043 -26.00 -19.57 -22.96
C GLN A 1043 -24.63 -19.44 -23.62
N HIS A 1044 -23.60 -19.04 -22.85
CA HIS A 1044 -22.25 -18.76 -23.35
C HIS A 1044 -21.17 -19.34 -22.44
N ASN A 1045 -20.92 -20.64 -22.55
CA ASN A 1045 -19.92 -21.31 -21.72
C ASN A 1045 -18.45 -20.98 -22.11
N GLU A 1046 -18.27 -20.33 -23.25
CA GLU A 1046 -16.98 -19.84 -23.73
C GLU A 1046 -16.63 -18.46 -23.16
N VAL A 1047 -17.63 -17.68 -22.74
CA VAL A 1047 -17.49 -16.32 -22.21
C VAL A 1047 -17.50 -16.32 -20.69
N PHE A 1048 -18.41 -17.09 -20.09
CA PHE A 1048 -18.67 -17.07 -18.65
C PHE A 1048 -17.95 -18.22 -17.97
N PRO A 1049 -16.98 -17.99 -17.06
CA PRO A 1049 -16.30 -19.07 -16.34
C PRO A 1049 -17.24 -19.90 -15.45
N PRO A 1050 -16.91 -21.16 -15.13
CA PRO A 1050 -17.71 -21.99 -14.23
C PRO A 1050 -17.78 -21.43 -12.79
N SER A 1051 -18.84 -21.78 -12.09
CA SER A 1051 -19.09 -21.57 -10.64
C SER A 1051 -19.98 -22.70 -10.15
N GLN A 1052 -19.74 -23.29 -8.99
CA GLN A 1052 -20.62 -24.33 -8.41
C GLN A 1052 -21.34 -23.82 -7.16
N GLY A 1053 -21.28 -22.52 -6.88
CA GLY A 1053 -21.75 -21.96 -5.61
C GLY A 1053 -20.92 -22.47 -4.44
N GLU A 1054 -19.62 -22.70 -4.66
CA GLU A 1054 -18.68 -23.10 -3.62
C GLU A 1054 -18.67 -22.08 -2.47
N SER A 1055 -18.35 -22.52 -1.25
CA SER A 1055 -18.21 -21.61 -0.11
C SER A 1055 -17.12 -20.55 -0.31
N LEU A 1056 -16.06 -20.92 -1.03
CA LEU A 1056 -15.01 -20.05 -1.53
C LEU A 1056 -14.45 -20.63 -2.83
N THR A 1057 -14.45 -19.86 -3.91
CA THR A 1057 -13.75 -20.24 -5.14
C THR A 1057 -12.28 -19.86 -5.03
N LEU A 1058 -11.38 -20.81 -5.29
CA LEU A 1058 -9.93 -20.58 -5.34
C LEU A 1058 -9.46 -20.49 -6.79
N LEU A 1059 -8.65 -19.49 -7.11
CA LEU A 1059 -8.14 -19.24 -8.46
C LEU A 1059 -6.62 -19.07 -8.45
N PRO A 1060 -5.91 -19.47 -9.52
CA PRO A 1060 -4.49 -19.18 -9.67
C PRO A 1060 -4.26 -17.71 -10.04
N VAL A 1061 -3.11 -17.17 -9.65
CA VAL A 1061 -2.65 -15.86 -10.10
C VAL A 1061 -2.12 -15.96 -11.54
N ILE A 1062 -2.83 -15.38 -12.51
CA ILE A 1062 -2.50 -15.43 -13.94
C ILE A 1062 -2.48 -14.02 -14.58
N GLY A 1063 -1.97 -13.93 -15.82
CA GLY A 1063 -2.02 -12.72 -16.63
C GLY A 1063 -1.38 -11.50 -15.95
N ARG A 1064 -2.10 -10.38 -15.92
CA ARG A 1064 -1.63 -9.11 -15.33
C ARG A 1064 -1.34 -9.21 -13.83
N ILE A 1065 -2.14 -9.97 -13.09
CA ILE A 1065 -1.97 -10.15 -11.64
C ILE A 1065 -0.64 -10.84 -11.36
N SER A 1066 -0.25 -11.82 -12.18
CA SER A 1066 1.05 -12.53 -12.05
C SER A 1066 2.25 -11.61 -12.20
N ALA A 1067 2.17 -10.58 -13.06
CA ALA A 1067 3.26 -9.62 -13.24
C ALA A 1067 3.45 -8.66 -12.05
N THR A 1068 2.43 -8.52 -11.21
CA THR A 1068 2.35 -7.49 -10.16
C THR A 1068 2.29 -8.06 -8.74
N ASN A 1069 1.87 -9.31 -8.56
CA ASN A 1069 1.77 -9.97 -7.26
C ASN A 1069 3.15 -10.15 -6.58
N LEU A 1070 3.25 -9.77 -5.31
CA LEU A 1070 4.44 -9.82 -4.47
C LEU A 1070 5.03 -11.22 -4.37
N ALA A 1071 4.19 -12.26 -4.33
CA ALA A 1071 4.71 -13.62 -4.27
C ALA A 1071 5.37 -14.05 -5.58
N MET A 1072 4.83 -13.63 -6.72
CA MET A 1072 5.45 -13.88 -8.01
C MET A 1072 6.77 -13.11 -8.18
N ARG A 1073 6.87 -11.91 -7.59
CA ARG A 1073 8.02 -11.00 -7.75
C ARG A 1073 9.13 -11.23 -6.71
N LYS A 1074 8.76 -11.59 -5.47
CA LYS A 1074 9.64 -11.75 -4.30
C LYS A 1074 9.27 -12.99 -3.44
N PRO A 1075 9.20 -14.20 -4.02
CA PRO A 1075 8.72 -15.42 -3.34
C PRO A 1075 9.55 -15.81 -2.10
N GLN A 1076 10.84 -15.46 -2.06
CA GLN A 1076 11.73 -15.72 -0.94
C GLN A 1076 11.35 -14.90 0.31
N ILE A 1077 10.70 -13.75 0.11
CA ILE A 1077 10.23 -12.87 1.18
C ILE A 1077 8.77 -13.17 1.50
N THR A 1078 7.91 -13.04 0.49
CA THR A 1078 6.46 -13.20 0.61
C THR A 1078 6.05 -14.40 -0.25
N PRO A 1079 6.00 -15.63 0.27
CA PRO A 1079 5.62 -16.81 -0.50
C PRO A 1079 4.18 -16.76 -1.01
N TYR A 1080 3.27 -16.08 -0.29
CA TYR A 1080 1.87 -15.97 -0.67
C TYR A 1080 1.37 -14.54 -0.44
N GLU A 1081 0.96 -13.91 -1.53
CA GLU A 1081 0.04 -12.77 -1.50
C GLU A 1081 -1.31 -13.27 -1.99
N VAL A 1082 -2.27 -13.33 -1.07
CA VAL A 1082 -3.65 -13.73 -1.33
C VAL A 1082 -4.45 -12.49 -1.69
N ILE A 1083 -5.16 -12.55 -2.81
CA ILE A 1083 -6.11 -11.51 -3.20
C ILE A 1083 -7.51 -12.04 -2.94
N THR A 1084 -8.29 -11.36 -2.12
CA THR A 1084 -9.72 -11.70 -1.94
C THR A 1084 -10.57 -10.72 -2.71
N GLU A 1085 -11.55 -11.23 -3.45
CA GLU A 1085 -12.53 -10.47 -4.21
C GLU A 1085 -13.92 -10.77 -3.65
N VAL A 1086 -14.63 -9.74 -3.22
CA VAL A 1086 -16.00 -9.83 -2.69
C VAL A 1086 -16.95 -8.90 -3.45
N THR A 1087 -18.25 -9.19 -3.44
CA THR A 1087 -19.28 -8.37 -4.11
C THR A 1087 -19.59 -7.06 -3.36
N ASP A 1088 -18.60 -6.21 -3.15
CA ASP A 1088 -18.68 -5.04 -2.25
C ASP A 1088 -18.70 -3.66 -2.93
N GLU A 1089 -18.64 -3.57 -4.26
CA GLU A 1089 -18.61 -2.28 -4.94
C GLU A 1089 -19.83 -1.43 -4.56
N LEU A 1090 -19.58 -0.45 -3.68
CA LEU A 1090 -20.58 0.31 -2.90
C LEU A 1090 -21.71 -0.51 -2.26
N ALA A 1091 -21.42 -1.72 -1.78
CA ALA A 1091 -22.33 -2.48 -0.95
C ALA A 1091 -22.66 -1.73 0.36
N SER A 1092 -23.86 -1.97 0.89
CA SER A 1092 -24.32 -1.40 2.16
C SER A 1092 -25.18 -2.38 2.93
N GLY A 1093 -25.42 -2.10 4.21
CA GLY A 1093 -26.23 -2.90 5.10
C GLY A 1093 -25.71 -4.34 5.21
N LYS A 1094 -26.61 -5.30 4.97
CA LYS A 1094 -26.32 -6.72 5.21
C LYS A 1094 -25.29 -7.31 4.24
N LEU A 1095 -25.28 -6.88 2.97
CA LEU A 1095 -24.27 -7.37 2.02
C LEU A 1095 -22.88 -6.89 2.42
N LEU A 1096 -22.74 -5.62 2.80
CA LEU A 1096 -21.47 -5.08 3.28
C LEU A 1096 -20.97 -5.82 4.52
N GLU A 1097 -21.86 -6.13 5.47
CA GLU A 1097 -21.51 -6.92 6.66
C GLU A 1097 -20.91 -8.29 6.29
N LEU A 1098 -21.48 -8.98 5.28
CA LEU A 1098 -20.97 -10.25 4.79
C LEU A 1098 -19.61 -10.09 4.09
N CYS A 1099 -19.43 -9.04 3.29
CA CYS A 1099 -18.14 -8.74 2.63
C CYS A 1099 -17.03 -8.46 3.65
N VAL A 1100 -17.33 -7.66 4.68
CA VAL A 1100 -16.41 -7.39 5.80
C VAL A 1100 -16.06 -8.68 6.54
N ARG A 1101 -17.06 -9.55 6.78
CA ARG A 1101 -16.85 -10.85 7.44
C ARG A 1101 -15.97 -11.77 6.59
N ALA A 1102 -16.15 -11.81 5.27
CA ALA A 1102 -15.36 -12.63 4.36
C ALA A 1102 -13.87 -12.26 4.37
N HIS A 1103 -13.54 -10.96 4.24
CA HIS A 1103 -12.15 -10.49 4.38
C HIS A 1103 -11.57 -10.79 5.76
N GLY A 1104 -12.35 -10.55 6.82
CA GLY A 1104 -11.94 -10.84 8.20
C GLY A 1104 -11.64 -12.32 8.43
N LEU A 1105 -12.45 -13.22 7.86
CA LEU A 1105 -12.27 -14.67 7.95
C LEU A 1105 -11.00 -15.11 7.21
N ALA A 1106 -10.75 -14.58 6.01
CA ALA A 1106 -9.52 -14.85 5.27
C ALA A 1106 -8.27 -14.44 6.08
N ALA A 1107 -8.29 -13.23 6.64
CA ALA A 1107 -7.22 -12.73 7.49
C ALA A 1107 -7.03 -13.59 8.75
N GLU A 1108 -8.12 -14.04 9.41
CA GLU A 1108 -8.03 -14.92 10.58
C GLU A 1108 -7.39 -16.27 10.22
N VAL A 1109 -7.75 -16.86 9.07
CA VAL A 1109 -7.14 -18.11 8.59
C VAL A 1109 -5.66 -17.92 8.30
N MET A 1110 -5.27 -16.81 7.66
CA MET A 1110 -3.87 -16.50 7.38
C MET A 1110 -3.05 -16.27 8.66
N ILE A 1111 -3.63 -15.60 9.67
CA ILE A 1111 -3.01 -15.47 11.00
C ILE A 1111 -2.85 -16.86 11.64
N LYS A 1112 -3.86 -17.72 11.56
CA LYS A 1112 -3.76 -19.11 12.06
C LYS A 1112 -2.69 -19.88 11.33
N ASP A 1113 -2.56 -19.74 10.01
CA ASP A 1113 -1.50 -20.39 9.23
C ASP A 1113 -0.12 -19.97 9.73
N LEU A 1114 0.11 -18.66 9.92
CA LEU A 1114 1.33 -18.16 10.54
C LEU A 1114 1.56 -18.74 11.93
N LEU A 1115 0.53 -18.84 12.78
CA LEU A 1115 0.66 -19.39 14.13
C LEU A 1115 1.07 -20.87 14.16
N HIS A 1116 0.72 -21.65 13.13
CA HIS A 1116 1.08 -23.08 13.04
C HIS A 1116 2.42 -23.29 12.32
N ASN A 1117 2.72 -22.47 11.32
CA ASN A 1117 3.88 -22.63 10.45
C ASN A 1117 5.04 -21.65 10.77
N ALA A 1118 4.91 -20.84 11.83
CA ALA A 1118 5.96 -19.92 12.25
C ALA A 1118 7.24 -20.68 12.61
N GLU A 1119 8.28 -20.48 11.80
CA GLU A 1119 9.65 -20.79 12.17
C GLU A 1119 10.04 -19.93 13.38
N LYS A 1120 10.54 -20.55 14.45
CA LYS A 1120 11.11 -19.77 15.57
C LYS A 1120 12.43 -19.20 15.13
N ALA A 1121 12.65 -17.90 15.27
CA ALA A 1121 13.97 -17.32 15.03
C ALA A 1121 15.03 -18.06 15.85
N MET A 1122 16.10 -18.50 15.19
CA MET A 1122 17.23 -19.17 15.82
C MET A 1122 18.45 -18.25 15.84
N LYS A 1123 19.15 -18.24 16.97
CA LYS A 1123 20.42 -17.55 17.15
C LYS A 1123 21.54 -18.54 16.82
N TYR A 1124 22.33 -18.27 15.79
CA TYR A 1124 23.48 -19.10 15.45
C TYR A 1124 24.78 -18.36 15.78
N PRO A 1125 25.56 -18.84 16.77
CA PRO A 1125 26.97 -18.49 16.85
C PRO A 1125 27.77 -19.44 15.95
N TYR A 1126 28.52 -18.90 14.98
CA TYR A 1126 29.56 -19.68 14.30
C TYR A 1126 30.87 -18.89 14.23
N SER A 1127 31.98 -19.60 14.43
CA SER A 1127 33.31 -19.02 14.52
C SER A 1127 34.04 -19.13 13.18
N GLU A 1128 34.58 -18.01 12.68
CA GLU A 1128 35.51 -17.99 11.56
C GLU A 1128 36.88 -17.43 11.98
N TRP A 1129 37.87 -17.60 11.11
CA TRP A 1129 39.29 -17.39 11.41
C TRP A 1129 39.69 -15.94 11.76
N ASN A 1130 38.85 -14.93 11.44
CA ASN A 1130 39.14 -13.49 11.61
C ASN A 1130 38.22 -12.73 12.59
N GLY A 1131 37.44 -13.42 13.43
CA GLY A 1131 36.56 -12.79 14.41
C GLY A 1131 35.44 -13.72 14.87
N VAL A 1132 34.60 -13.26 15.80
CA VAL A 1132 33.37 -13.99 16.19
C VAL A 1132 32.18 -13.37 15.46
N TYR A 1133 31.41 -14.21 14.76
CA TYR A 1133 30.21 -13.80 14.05
C TYR A 1133 28.96 -14.28 14.81
N PHE A 1134 27.99 -13.38 14.90
CA PHE A 1134 26.69 -13.64 15.50
C PHE A 1134 25.62 -13.32 14.46
N ALA A 1135 24.63 -14.21 14.34
CA ALA A 1135 23.56 -14.08 13.36
C ALA A 1135 22.21 -14.43 13.97
N TRP A 1136 21.21 -13.60 13.66
CA TRP A 1136 19.79 -13.94 13.76
C TRP A 1136 19.34 -14.52 12.42
N ARG A 1137 18.73 -15.70 12.46
CA ARG A 1137 18.18 -16.35 11.27
C ARG A 1137 16.76 -16.85 11.53
N PRO A 1138 15.92 -16.97 10.49
CA PRO A 1138 14.72 -17.80 10.57
C PRO A 1138 15.13 -19.23 10.96
N GLY A 1139 14.37 -19.89 11.81
CA GLY A 1139 14.74 -21.24 12.26
C GLY A 1139 14.36 -22.30 11.23
N ASP A 1140 15.34 -22.86 10.53
CA ASP A 1140 15.12 -24.02 9.68
C ASP A 1140 15.18 -25.30 10.53
N GLN A 1141 14.21 -26.22 10.39
CA GLN A 1141 14.20 -27.49 11.14
C GLN A 1141 15.30 -28.48 10.67
N SER A 1142 16.18 -28.07 9.76
CA SER A 1142 17.22 -28.91 9.18
C SER A 1142 18.64 -28.42 9.49
N HIS A 1143 19.00 -28.23 10.77
CA HIS A 1143 20.42 -28.22 11.17
C HIS A 1143 20.64 -28.71 12.61
#